data_AF-A0A9P5LBY6-F1
#
_entry.id   AF-A0A9P5LBY6-F1
#
_cell.length_a   1.000
_cell.length_b   1.000
_cell.length_c   1.000
_cell.angle_alpha   90.00
_cell.angle_beta   90.00
_cell.angle_gamma   90.00
#
_symmetry.space_group_name_H-M   'P 1'
#
loop_
_entity.id
_entity.type
_entity.pdbx_description
1 polymer ?
#
loop_
_entity_poly.entity_id
_entity_poly.type
_entity_poly.pdbx_seq_one_letter_code
_entity_poly.pdbx_strand_id
1 'polypeptide(L)'
;MLAVQSPTTNIPSLDRFPEYSDPFEEPLPIMSALTSKPLAGIQADEASRGPSPQPTHFSVPLTATNHNGHRILRSATVGYIAPEFTGKADQIKSVKEIILQAGFIPHSQADEQIEWFYEKLGIDDVYFHIETPAVIASHVTSLYAAKVAAFAREDKQEEIRLDMEANDHAIYIDTSTPGETNFSGPRYEERLETKYIDHPGTSKYRVETFRSPAVLGASPSSKATLRCYFVYQCQFLTSVETTDPNETRLELIADNGFLQKATVNTKQIYQEIIELAVKRAGPVIEVFDIEDSVEKRMVIAFRSRTARGLFSALSDLYHYYGVTSSRKYLEQFSNGITVMSVYLRPALGLEADFPPWEDSINQISKEVSLLYCLPHNKFHDLFLKNQLSLQESVYAHSAWVFVQHFLNRLGPEYASLSKILDAGNNAQAALLSNLKRRLRSETFTPDYIYEIIQNFPGLVRALYASFANVHLVKDAEVAEQLISSSTSVEVLSDDALKDKISKTVNNEHEEMVLTAFRVFNNAILKTNYFTPTKVALSFRLDPNFLPDVEYPKPLYGMFLVISSESRGFHLRFKDISRGGIRIVKSRSKEAYSINARNLFDENYGLASTQQRKNKDIPEGGSKGVILLDPKQQDRAREAFEKYIDSILDLLLPAQTPGIKNPLVDLYGKEEILFLGPDENTAELVDWATEHARVRGAPWWKSFFTGKSPKLGGIPHDAYGMTTLSVREYVNGIYRKLKLDPSTIRKMQTGGPDGDLGSNEIKLGNEKYTAIVDGSGVLADPNGLDRTELLRLAENRKMIVEYDDSKLSKDGYRVLVDDTNVTLPSGEVVTNGTSFRNTFHLRDTGSVDSFVPCGGRPASIDLITVNRLIKDGKSVIPYLVEGANLFITQEAKLILEQAGCILYKDASANKGGVTSSSLEVLASLSFDDAGFAENMCVGANGEAPQFYKDYVKQVQLKIQDNARLEFEAIWRENEETGIARSILSDKLSVAITDLDEKLQHSDLWDNEKIRRSVLQDALPALLLEKIGLDTLMTRIPESYLRSIFGCYLASRFVYQFGSSPSQFAFYDFMSKRMAQIGA
;
A
#
# COMPACT_ATOMS: atom_id res chain seq x y z
N MET A 1 -45.39 -27.60 14.70
CA MET A 1 -45.64 -28.40 15.93
C MET A 1 -44.49 -29.38 16.10
N LEU A 2 -44.25 -29.82 17.35
CA LEU A 2 -43.48 -30.98 17.83
C LEU A 2 -42.98 -31.94 16.72
N ALA A 3 -41.66 -32.14 16.51
CA ALA A 3 -40.75 -33.06 17.24
C ALA A 3 -40.97 -34.56 16.85
N VAL A 4 -39.99 -35.48 16.78
CA VAL A 4 -39.13 -36.00 17.87
C VAL A 4 -37.99 -36.93 17.32
N GLN A 5 -36.81 -36.95 17.97
CA GLN A 5 -35.72 -37.99 18.05
C GLN A 5 -34.76 -38.39 16.90
N SER A 6 -33.51 -38.64 17.36
CA SER A 6 -32.33 -39.35 16.79
C SER A 6 -32.42 -40.90 16.99
N PRO A 7 -31.42 -41.81 16.77
CA PRO A 7 -29.99 -41.72 17.21
C PRO A 7 -28.89 -42.57 16.46
N THR A 8 -27.67 -42.61 17.06
CA THR A 8 -26.62 -43.69 17.03
C THR A 8 -25.85 -44.03 15.72
N THR A 9 -24.56 -44.47 15.70
CA THR A 9 -23.39 -44.49 16.63
C THR A 9 -22.10 -44.91 15.87
N ASN A 10 -20.90 -44.46 16.29
CA ASN A 10 -19.75 -45.34 16.66
C ASN A 10 -18.45 -44.59 17.04
N ILE A 11 -17.55 -45.30 17.74
CA ILE A 11 -16.34 -44.89 18.54
C ILE A 11 -15.28 -46.00 18.29
N PRO A 12 -13.93 -45.77 18.13
CA PRO A 12 -13.02 -45.43 19.25
C PRO A 12 -11.68 -44.69 18.96
N SER A 13 -10.93 -44.46 20.05
CA SER A 13 -9.54 -43.97 20.21
C SER A 13 -8.51 -45.15 20.28
N LEU A 14 -7.21 -45.09 20.65
CA LEU A 14 -6.36 -44.31 21.58
C LEU A 14 -4.84 -44.37 21.19
N ASP A 15 -3.99 -43.54 21.84
CA ASP A 15 -2.59 -43.84 22.33
C ASP A 15 -1.41 -44.15 21.35
N ARG A 16 -0.10 -43.89 21.63
CA ARG A 16 0.65 -43.05 22.64
C ARG A 16 2.17 -43.00 22.33
N PHE A 17 2.95 -42.34 23.21
CA PHE A 17 4.41 -42.48 23.54
C PHE A 17 5.47 -41.69 22.74
N PRO A 18 6.67 -41.39 23.32
CA PRO A 18 7.11 -41.55 24.73
C PRO A 18 7.61 -40.25 25.43
N GLU A 19 7.96 -40.36 26.70
CA GLU A 19 8.63 -39.33 27.54
C GLU A 19 10.17 -39.48 27.50
N TYR A 20 10.89 -38.43 27.93
CA TYR A 20 12.28 -38.53 28.43
C TYR A 20 12.54 -37.43 29.47
N SER A 21 13.46 -37.66 30.41
CA SER A 21 13.66 -36.82 31.61
C SER A 21 15.13 -36.45 31.85
N ASP A 22 15.33 -35.24 32.38
CA ASP A 22 16.24 -34.86 33.50
C ASP A 22 17.59 -35.59 33.67
N PRO A 23 18.76 -34.88 33.77
CA PRO A 23 19.21 -34.39 35.10
C PRO A 23 20.12 -33.13 35.17
N PHE A 24 20.33 -32.67 36.42
CA PHE A 24 21.46 -31.89 37.00
C PHE A 24 21.39 -30.35 37.14
N GLU A 25 20.88 -29.93 38.30
CA GLU A 25 21.65 -29.32 39.42
C GLU A 25 22.56 -28.08 39.21
N GLU A 26 22.05 -26.94 39.70
CA GLU A 26 22.63 -26.16 40.83
C GLU A 26 23.97 -25.33 40.64
N PRO A 27 24.41 -24.45 41.58
CA PRO A 27 24.13 -23.00 41.37
C PRO A 27 25.20 -21.95 41.79
N LEU A 28 24.88 -20.65 41.55
CA LEU A 28 25.23 -19.47 42.41
C LEU A 28 26.75 -19.04 42.45
N PRO A 29 27.19 -18.00 43.23
CA PRO A 29 27.03 -16.56 42.91
C PRO A 29 28.27 -15.66 43.22
N ILE A 30 28.05 -14.34 43.45
CA ILE A 30 28.76 -13.36 44.33
C ILE A 30 29.47 -12.14 43.67
N MET A 31 28.82 -10.96 43.80
CA MET A 31 29.33 -9.61 44.21
C MET A 31 30.55 -8.98 43.48
N SER A 32 30.93 -7.71 43.63
CA SER A 32 30.50 -6.60 44.52
C SER A 32 30.61 -5.24 43.82
N ALA A 33 29.87 -4.23 44.31
CA ALA A 33 29.95 -2.84 43.86
C ALA A 33 31.06 -2.05 44.59
N LEU A 34 31.39 -0.84 44.12
CA LEU A 34 31.73 0.30 45.00
C LEU A 34 31.64 1.67 44.27
N THR A 35 31.60 2.75 45.06
CA THR A 35 31.12 4.09 44.69
C THR A 35 32.23 5.15 44.57
N SER A 36 31.92 6.33 44.00
CA SER A 36 32.52 7.60 44.46
C SER A 36 31.78 8.88 43.99
N LYS A 37 32.00 9.96 44.75
CA LYS A 37 31.65 11.39 44.55
C LYS A 37 32.89 12.14 43.94
N PRO A 38 32.89 13.44 43.54
CA PRO A 38 32.15 14.59 44.12
C PRO A 38 31.74 15.72 43.12
N LEU A 39 31.65 16.98 43.59
CA LEU A 39 31.03 18.13 42.92
C LEU A 39 31.89 19.42 42.99
N ALA A 40 31.63 20.35 42.05
CA ALA A 40 31.79 21.82 42.10
C ALA A 40 33.17 22.53 41.94
N GLY A 41 33.23 23.44 40.95
CA GLY A 41 33.45 24.88 41.22
C GLY A 41 34.59 25.64 40.50
N ILE A 42 34.24 26.70 39.74
CA ILE A 42 34.90 28.04 39.56
C ILE A 42 34.31 28.78 38.32
N GLN A 43 34.49 30.10 38.18
CA GLN A 43 33.65 31.03 37.38
C GLN A 43 34.44 32.22 36.76
N ALA A 44 33.83 32.93 35.78
CA ALA A 44 34.20 34.21 35.13
C ALA A 44 35.35 34.17 34.09
N ASP A 45 35.39 34.96 32.99
CA ASP A 45 34.43 35.78 32.21
C ASP A 45 35.08 36.09 30.81
N GLU A 46 34.56 36.83 29.81
CA GLU A 46 33.45 37.80 29.68
C GLU A 46 32.87 37.87 28.23
N ALA A 47 31.70 38.50 28.08
CA ALA A 47 31.10 39.22 26.93
C ALA A 47 31.40 38.88 25.44
N SER A 48 30.36 38.35 24.76
CA SER A 48 29.99 38.71 23.38
C SER A 48 28.47 38.53 23.16
N ARG A 49 27.89 39.26 22.19
CA ARG A 49 26.44 39.41 21.93
C ARG A 49 25.71 38.06 21.73
N GLY A 50 24.51 37.93 22.31
CA GLY A 50 23.61 36.79 22.05
C GLY A 50 22.12 37.12 22.23
N PRO A 51 21.20 36.30 21.67
CA PRO A 51 19.77 36.33 21.97
C PRO A 51 19.47 35.71 23.36
N SER A 52 18.22 35.85 23.82
CA SER A 52 17.80 35.36 25.14
C SER A 52 17.85 33.82 25.25
N PRO A 53 18.41 33.24 26.33
CA PRO A 53 18.45 31.79 26.53
C PRO A 53 17.18 31.28 27.22
N GLN A 54 16.50 30.30 26.60
CA GLN A 54 15.81 29.15 27.21
C GLN A 54 15.08 28.36 26.10
N PRO A 55 15.51 27.13 25.75
CA PRO A 55 14.79 26.27 24.82
C PRO A 55 13.61 25.58 25.51
N THR A 56 12.47 26.25 25.60
CA THR A 56 11.21 25.57 25.97
C THR A 56 10.73 24.72 24.79
N HIS A 57 10.72 23.39 24.94
CA HIS A 57 10.09 22.49 23.97
C HIS A 57 8.62 22.87 23.77
N PHE A 58 8.23 23.23 22.54
CA PHE A 58 6.87 23.60 22.19
C PHE A 58 6.34 22.75 21.03
N SER A 59 5.19 22.11 21.27
CA SER A 59 4.34 21.57 20.20
C SER A 59 3.57 22.70 19.51
N VAL A 60 3.37 22.59 18.20
CA VAL A 60 2.93 23.71 17.36
C VAL A 60 1.39 23.85 17.37
N PRO A 61 0.82 25.07 17.47
CA PRO A 61 -0.55 25.27 17.96
C PRO A 61 -1.60 25.44 16.85
N LEU A 62 -2.88 25.25 17.19
CA LEU A 62 -4.01 25.85 16.43
C LEU A 62 -5.36 25.91 17.20
N THR A 63 -5.43 26.71 18.27
CA THR A 63 -6.58 27.58 18.71
C THR A 63 -6.32 28.10 20.14
N ALA A 64 -6.75 29.34 20.42
CA ALA A 64 -6.21 30.14 21.53
C ALA A 64 -6.99 30.02 22.87
N THR A 65 -7.45 28.82 23.25
CA THR A 65 -8.37 28.64 24.39
C THR A 65 -8.02 27.53 25.39
N ASN A 66 -6.98 26.72 25.19
CA ASN A 66 -6.43 25.85 26.24
C ASN A 66 -4.93 25.59 26.04
N HIS A 67 -4.20 25.39 27.14
CA HIS A 67 -2.73 25.31 27.11
C HIS A 67 -2.22 23.88 26.82
N ASN A 68 -1.41 23.74 25.76
CA ASN A 68 -0.55 22.57 25.55
C ASN A 68 0.76 22.72 26.33
N GLY A 69 0.65 22.76 27.66
CA GLY A 69 1.78 22.57 28.56
C GLY A 69 1.98 21.10 28.93
N HIS A 70 3.05 20.82 29.65
CA HIS A 70 3.32 19.55 30.34
C HIS A 70 2.18 19.22 31.33
N ARG A 71 1.16 18.46 30.89
CA ARG A 71 -0.08 18.22 31.65
C ARG A 71 0.12 17.16 32.74
N ILE A 72 0.53 17.61 33.93
CA ILE A 72 0.49 16.79 35.15
C ILE A 72 -0.98 16.56 35.55
N LEU A 73 -1.39 15.30 35.64
CA LEU A 73 -2.75 14.89 36.00
C LEU A 73 -2.84 14.67 37.51
N ARG A 74 -3.74 15.39 38.20
CA ARG A 74 -3.96 15.20 39.63
C ARG A 74 -4.44 13.79 39.94
N SER A 75 -3.74 13.05 40.80
CA SER A 75 -3.96 11.62 41.07
C SER A 75 -5.44 11.24 41.25
N ALA A 76 -6.18 11.98 42.10
CA ALA A 76 -7.62 11.78 42.34
C ALA A 76 -8.57 12.01 41.13
N THR A 77 -8.05 12.38 39.97
CA THR A 77 -8.81 12.59 38.72
C THR A 77 -8.46 11.60 37.61
N VAL A 78 -7.46 10.74 37.82
CA VAL A 78 -6.86 9.91 36.77
C VAL A 78 -7.65 8.62 36.53
N GLY A 79 -7.89 8.30 35.25
CA GLY A 79 -8.37 6.99 34.84
C GLY A 79 -9.88 6.79 34.99
N TYR A 80 -10.25 5.77 35.75
CA TYR A 80 -11.59 5.19 35.81
C TYR A 80 -11.98 4.99 37.28
N ILE A 81 -13.23 5.26 37.61
CA ILE A 81 -13.78 5.02 38.96
C ILE A 81 -14.56 3.71 38.91
N ALA A 82 -14.17 2.77 39.78
CA ALA A 82 -14.95 1.57 40.05
C ALA A 82 -16.25 1.96 40.79
N PRO A 83 -17.44 1.58 40.31
CA PRO A 83 -18.64 1.59 41.15
C PRO A 83 -18.48 0.57 42.29
N GLU A 84 -18.70 1.02 43.53
CA GLU A 84 -18.67 0.18 44.73
C GLU A 84 -19.71 -0.95 44.63
N PHE A 85 -19.28 -2.21 44.75
CA PHE A 85 -20.19 -3.34 44.66
C PHE A 85 -20.83 -3.62 46.03
N THR A 86 -21.96 -2.97 46.30
CA THR A 86 -22.70 -3.08 47.57
C THR A 86 -23.15 -4.51 47.93
N GLY A 87 -23.09 -5.46 47.00
CA GLY A 87 -23.38 -6.89 47.23
C GLY A 87 -22.17 -7.76 47.61
N LYS A 88 -20.93 -7.22 47.59
CA LYS A 88 -19.67 -7.96 47.77
C LYS A 88 -19.67 -8.82 49.04
N ALA A 89 -20.17 -8.29 50.15
CA ALA A 89 -20.22 -8.98 51.45
C ALA A 89 -21.18 -10.19 51.50
N ASP A 90 -22.23 -10.23 50.67
CA ASP A 90 -23.12 -11.40 50.55
C ASP A 90 -22.59 -12.39 49.52
N GLN A 91 -22.00 -11.90 48.43
CA GLN A 91 -21.32 -12.75 47.45
C GLN A 91 -20.19 -13.58 48.08
N ILE A 92 -19.38 -12.97 48.95
CA ILE A 92 -18.33 -13.66 49.73
C ILE A 92 -18.90 -14.85 50.53
N LYS A 93 -20.11 -14.72 51.11
CA LYS A 93 -20.77 -15.82 51.85
C LYS A 93 -21.15 -16.95 50.91
N SER A 94 -21.79 -16.65 49.78
CA SER A 94 -22.15 -17.66 48.78
C SER A 94 -20.92 -18.35 48.16
N VAL A 95 -19.84 -17.62 47.90
CA VAL A 95 -18.56 -18.19 47.45
C VAL A 95 -17.99 -19.14 48.50
N LYS A 96 -17.99 -18.75 49.78
CA LYS A 96 -17.56 -19.61 50.90
C LYS A 96 -18.41 -20.88 51.00
N GLU A 97 -19.72 -20.78 50.89
CA GLU A 97 -20.62 -21.93 50.91
C GLU A 97 -20.32 -22.91 49.77
N ILE A 98 -20.09 -22.41 48.55
CA ILE A 98 -19.75 -23.24 47.38
C ILE A 98 -18.38 -23.93 47.56
N ILE A 99 -17.36 -23.21 48.03
CA ILE A 99 -16.02 -23.75 48.28
C ILE A 99 -16.06 -24.86 49.35
N LEU A 100 -16.78 -24.63 50.46
CA LEU A 100 -16.89 -25.61 51.54
C LEU A 100 -17.75 -26.82 51.16
N GLN A 101 -18.77 -26.66 50.29
CA GLN A 101 -19.53 -27.77 49.72
C GLN A 101 -18.70 -28.60 48.73
N ALA A 102 -17.80 -27.96 47.97
CA ALA A 102 -16.91 -28.64 47.02
C ALA A 102 -15.77 -29.42 47.72
N GLY A 103 -15.33 -28.97 48.90
CA GLY A 103 -14.41 -29.71 49.77
C GLY A 103 -12.94 -29.75 49.33
N PHE A 104 -12.58 -29.12 48.21
CA PHE A 104 -11.20 -29.12 47.68
C PHE A 104 -10.23 -28.24 48.50
N ILE A 105 -10.73 -27.18 49.14
CA ILE A 105 -9.94 -26.32 50.05
C ILE A 105 -10.24 -26.74 51.50
N PRO A 106 -9.23 -26.99 52.36
CA PRO A 106 -9.46 -27.28 53.77
C PRO A 106 -10.24 -26.16 54.47
N HIS A 107 -11.17 -26.51 55.37
CA HIS A 107 -11.98 -25.54 56.13
C HIS A 107 -11.14 -24.50 56.88
N SER A 108 -9.95 -24.85 57.35
CA SER A 108 -8.99 -23.97 58.05
C SER A 108 -8.23 -23.00 57.13
N GLN A 109 -8.41 -23.12 55.81
CA GLN A 109 -7.73 -22.32 54.78
C GLN A 109 -8.71 -21.56 53.89
N ALA A 110 -9.97 -21.99 53.79
CA ALA A 110 -10.97 -21.38 52.92
C ALA A 110 -11.14 -19.86 53.14
N ASP A 111 -11.23 -19.39 54.38
CA ASP A 111 -11.35 -17.96 54.68
C ASP A 111 -10.14 -17.15 54.21
N GLU A 112 -8.91 -17.66 54.44
CA GLU A 112 -7.67 -16.99 54.03
C GLU A 112 -7.56 -16.85 52.51
N GLN A 113 -7.92 -17.90 51.75
CA GLN A 113 -7.86 -17.86 50.28
C GLN A 113 -8.95 -16.95 49.68
N ILE A 114 -10.13 -16.87 50.31
CA ILE A 114 -11.21 -15.96 49.88
C ILE A 114 -10.83 -14.50 50.19
N GLU A 115 -10.35 -14.18 51.39
CA GLU A 115 -9.86 -12.84 51.76
C GLU A 115 -8.72 -12.40 50.82
N TRP A 116 -7.79 -13.32 50.52
CA TRP A 116 -6.68 -13.04 49.62
C TRP A 116 -7.15 -12.72 48.19
N PHE A 117 -8.16 -13.43 47.68
CA PHE A 117 -8.74 -13.16 46.36
C PHE A 117 -9.50 -11.83 46.30
N TYR A 118 -10.38 -11.57 47.28
CA TYR A 118 -11.27 -10.41 47.29
C TYR A 118 -10.56 -9.09 47.61
N GLU A 119 -9.55 -9.11 48.50
CA GLU A 119 -8.95 -7.90 49.06
C GLU A 119 -7.45 -7.74 48.78
N LYS A 120 -6.68 -8.83 48.61
CA LYS A 120 -5.19 -8.76 48.52
C LYS A 120 -4.65 -8.83 47.09
N LEU A 121 -5.40 -9.35 46.12
CA LEU A 121 -5.01 -9.34 44.71
C LEU A 121 -5.17 -7.99 44.01
N GLY A 122 -6.01 -7.09 44.56
CA GLY A 122 -6.32 -5.79 43.95
C GLY A 122 -7.23 -5.90 42.71
N ILE A 123 -8.17 -6.84 42.72
CA ILE A 123 -9.18 -7.01 41.67
C ILE A 123 -10.29 -5.97 41.86
N ASP A 124 -10.75 -5.38 40.75
CA ASP A 124 -11.75 -4.30 40.73
C ASP A 124 -13.16 -4.77 41.12
N ASP A 125 -13.93 -3.95 41.82
CA ASP A 125 -15.31 -4.25 42.25
C ASP A 125 -16.26 -4.54 41.07
N VAL A 126 -15.97 -4.05 39.86
CA VAL A 126 -16.72 -4.38 38.65
C VAL A 126 -16.63 -5.86 38.28
N TYR A 127 -15.46 -6.49 38.49
CA TYR A 127 -15.32 -7.94 38.26
C TYR A 127 -16.25 -8.72 39.20
N PHE A 128 -16.26 -8.34 40.48
CA PHE A 128 -17.14 -8.96 41.48
C PHE A 128 -18.63 -8.65 41.21
N HIS A 129 -18.97 -7.50 40.62
CA HIS A 129 -20.34 -7.19 40.24
C HIS A 129 -20.85 -8.02 39.04
N ILE A 130 -19.98 -8.31 38.07
CA ILE A 130 -20.33 -9.06 36.85
C ILE A 130 -20.36 -10.58 37.13
N GLU A 131 -19.41 -11.09 37.91
CA GLU A 131 -19.23 -12.53 38.05
C GLU A 131 -20.16 -13.23 39.05
N THR A 132 -20.46 -14.49 38.74
CA THR A 132 -21.28 -15.34 39.61
C THR A 132 -20.45 -15.92 40.78
N PRO A 133 -21.08 -16.18 41.95
CA PRO A 133 -20.42 -16.88 43.05
C PRO A 133 -19.78 -18.23 42.65
N ALA A 134 -20.32 -18.92 41.64
CA ALA A 134 -19.78 -20.19 41.15
C ALA A 134 -18.47 -20.01 40.37
N VAL A 135 -18.37 -18.99 39.51
CA VAL A 135 -17.13 -18.67 38.78
C VAL A 135 -16.05 -18.20 39.75
N ILE A 136 -16.40 -17.31 40.70
CA ILE A 136 -15.46 -16.82 41.71
C ILE A 136 -14.96 -17.98 42.61
N ALA A 137 -15.86 -18.87 43.06
CA ALA A 137 -15.47 -20.06 43.80
C ALA A 137 -14.54 -20.99 42.99
N SER A 138 -14.76 -21.13 41.68
CA SER A 138 -13.85 -21.85 40.78
C SER A 138 -12.48 -21.17 40.71
N HIS A 139 -12.41 -19.85 40.56
CA HIS A 139 -11.15 -19.11 40.54
C HIS A 139 -10.36 -19.25 41.85
N VAL A 140 -10.99 -19.06 43.01
CA VAL A 140 -10.34 -19.28 44.33
C VAL A 140 -9.84 -20.72 44.47
N THR A 141 -10.62 -21.71 44.01
CA THR A 141 -10.22 -23.13 44.03
C THR A 141 -9.03 -23.39 43.11
N SER A 142 -9.01 -22.83 41.91
CA SER A 142 -7.88 -22.98 40.96
C SER A 142 -6.61 -22.27 41.44
N LEU A 143 -6.73 -21.11 42.09
CA LEU A 143 -5.62 -20.41 42.74
C LEU A 143 -5.02 -21.23 43.90
N TYR A 144 -5.86 -21.86 44.72
CA TYR A 144 -5.40 -22.77 45.76
C TYR A 144 -4.77 -24.04 45.16
N ALA A 145 -5.35 -24.61 44.10
CA ALA A 145 -4.77 -25.74 43.38
C ALA A 145 -3.40 -25.41 42.79
N ALA A 146 -3.20 -24.20 42.24
CA ALA A 146 -1.90 -23.73 41.77
C ALA A 146 -0.87 -23.63 42.90
N LYS A 147 -1.27 -23.15 44.09
CA LYS A 147 -0.40 -23.14 45.30
C LYS A 147 -0.02 -24.55 45.77
N VAL A 148 -0.96 -25.50 45.74
CA VAL A 148 -0.69 -26.90 46.08
C VAL A 148 0.21 -27.57 45.04
N ALA A 149 0.00 -27.30 43.75
CA ALA A 149 0.86 -27.78 42.67
C ALA A 149 2.28 -27.17 42.76
N ALA A 150 2.40 -25.88 43.07
CA ALA A 150 3.68 -25.21 43.32
C ALA A 150 4.43 -25.84 44.49
N PHE A 151 3.75 -26.13 45.61
CA PHE A 151 4.38 -26.81 46.76
C PHE A 151 4.94 -28.21 46.40
N ALA A 152 4.35 -28.88 45.41
CA ALA A 152 4.81 -30.18 44.90
C ALA A 152 5.89 -30.09 43.80
N ARG A 153 6.22 -28.90 43.30
CA ARG A 153 7.32 -28.66 42.36
C ARG A 153 8.62 -28.31 43.08
N GLU A 154 9.75 -28.69 42.49
CA GLU A 154 11.07 -28.35 43.02
C GLU A 154 11.36 -26.85 42.90
N ASP A 155 10.93 -26.22 41.79
CA ASP A 155 11.05 -24.77 41.55
C ASP A 155 10.12 -23.89 42.40
N LYS A 156 9.10 -24.50 43.03
CA LYS A 156 8.05 -23.87 43.84
C LYS A 156 7.31 -22.72 43.16
N GLN A 157 7.18 -22.76 41.83
CA GLN A 157 6.50 -21.72 41.06
C GLN A 157 4.98 -21.88 41.04
N GLU A 158 4.27 -20.84 41.47
CA GLU A 158 2.81 -20.71 41.40
C GLU A 158 2.36 -20.37 39.98
N GLU A 159 2.29 -21.35 39.09
CA GLU A 159 1.74 -21.15 37.75
C GLU A 159 0.20 -21.17 37.75
N ILE A 160 -0.38 -19.98 37.79
CA ILE A 160 -1.82 -19.76 37.58
C ILE A 160 -2.04 -19.40 36.11
N ARG A 161 -2.84 -20.22 35.42
CA ARG A 161 -3.32 -20.00 34.04
C ARG A 161 -4.82 -20.29 34.00
N LEU A 162 -5.64 -19.30 33.66
CA LEU A 162 -7.09 -19.43 33.54
C LEU A 162 -7.56 -18.70 32.27
N ASP A 163 -8.37 -19.37 31.46
CA ASP A 163 -9.11 -18.76 30.35
C ASP A 163 -10.58 -19.16 30.37
N MET A 164 -11.45 -18.15 30.48
CA MET A 164 -12.90 -18.26 30.34
C MET A 164 -13.33 -17.39 29.16
N GLU A 165 -13.98 -17.99 28.16
CA GLU A 165 -14.41 -17.28 26.95
C GLU A 165 -15.90 -17.50 26.69
N ALA A 166 -16.66 -16.42 26.67
CA ALA A 166 -18.04 -16.37 26.19
C ALA A 166 -18.10 -15.69 24.80
N ASN A 167 -19.32 -15.47 24.31
CA ASN A 167 -19.58 -14.78 23.04
C ASN A 167 -19.42 -13.25 23.18
N ASP A 168 -19.75 -12.73 24.35
CA ASP A 168 -19.88 -11.30 24.70
C ASP A 168 -18.83 -10.82 25.71
N HIS A 169 -18.13 -11.72 26.40
CA HIS A 169 -17.03 -11.39 27.30
C HIS A 169 -15.96 -12.49 27.33
N ALA A 170 -14.77 -12.16 27.84
CA ALA A 170 -13.73 -13.13 28.14
C ALA A 170 -12.86 -12.67 29.32
N ILE A 171 -12.34 -13.63 30.06
CA ILE A 171 -11.41 -13.42 31.18
C ILE A 171 -10.19 -14.30 30.99
N TYR A 172 -9.02 -13.69 31.02
CA TYR A 172 -7.74 -14.38 31.06
C TYR A 172 -6.99 -13.98 32.32
N ILE A 173 -6.42 -14.95 33.05
CA ILE A 173 -5.58 -14.71 34.22
C ILE A 173 -4.31 -15.55 34.06
N ASP A 174 -3.17 -14.89 34.14
CA ASP A 174 -1.85 -15.47 33.87
C ASP A 174 -0.85 -15.09 34.96
N THR A 175 0.21 -15.90 35.08
CA THR A 175 1.35 -15.61 35.95
C THR A 175 2.52 -15.15 35.09
N SER A 176 3.01 -13.93 35.32
CA SER A 176 4.09 -13.36 34.51
C SER A 176 4.98 -12.42 35.30
N THR A 177 6.28 -12.38 35.00
CA THR A 177 7.18 -11.35 35.51
C THR A 177 6.78 -9.97 34.96
N PRO A 178 6.82 -8.89 35.77
CA PRO A 178 6.66 -7.53 35.26
C PRO A 178 7.93 -7.10 34.49
N GLY A 179 7.79 -6.81 33.19
CA GLY A 179 8.90 -6.33 32.35
C GLY A 179 9.46 -7.38 31.38
N GLU A 180 8.92 -8.61 31.37
CA GLU A 180 9.37 -9.71 30.52
C GLU A 180 8.23 -10.23 29.64
N THR A 181 8.51 -10.56 28.38
CA THR A 181 7.56 -11.24 27.49
C THR A 181 7.72 -12.77 27.60
N ASN A 182 6.64 -13.47 27.97
CA ASN A 182 6.64 -14.92 28.16
C ASN A 182 6.37 -15.67 26.84
N PHE A 183 7.42 -16.16 26.19
CA PHE A 183 7.34 -16.84 24.88
C PHE A 183 6.74 -18.25 24.89
N SER A 184 6.85 -18.96 26.02
CA SER A 184 6.35 -20.32 26.25
C SER A 184 5.00 -20.37 26.99
N GLY A 185 4.51 -19.21 27.45
CA GLY A 185 3.20 -19.03 28.07
C GLY A 185 2.04 -19.06 27.06
N PRO A 186 0.80 -18.90 27.55
CA PRO A 186 -0.43 -18.98 26.74
C PRO A 186 -0.67 -17.77 25.80
N ARG A 187 0.22 -16.76 25.83
CA ARG A 187 0.20 -15.55 24.98
C ARG A 187 -1.18 -14.88 24.87
N TYR A 188 -1.84 -14.66 26.00
CA TYR A 188 -3.20 -14.11 26.01
C TYR A 188 -3.32 -12.74 25.30
N GLU A 189 -2.25 -11.93 25.22
CA GLU A 189 -2.26 -10.69 24.43
C GLU A 189 -2.33 -10.92 22.90
N GLU A 190 -1.68 -11.95 22.36
CA GLU A 190 -1.87 -12.33 20.94
C GLU A 190 -3.26 -12.94 20.71
N ARG A 191 -3.73 -13.75 21.67
CA ARG A 191 -5.02 -14.47 21.60
C ARG A 191 -6.22 -13.52 21.61
N LEU A 192 -6.30 -12.59 22.58
CA LEU A 192 -7.41 -11.63 22.61
C LEU A 192 -7.34 -10.62 21.45
N GLU A 193 -6.13 -10.25 21.01
CA GLU A 193 -5.98 -9.32 19.90
C GLU A 193 -6.54 -9.93 18.62
N THR A 194 -6.15 -11.17 18.31
CA THR A 194 -6.67 -11.94 17.17
C THR A 194 -8.19 -12.18 17.27
N LYS A 195 -8.71 -12.49 18.47
CA LYS A 195 -10.12 -12.92 18.66
C LYS A 195 -11.11 -11.77 18.85
N TYR A 196 -10.69 -10.65 19.44
CA TYR A 196 -11.60 -9.58 19.89
C TYR A 196 -11.18 -8.16 19.43
N ILE A 197 -9.89 -7.85 19.26
CA ILE A 197 -9.47 -6.50 18.86
C ILE A 197 -9.49 -6.36 17.33
N ASP A 198 -8.78 -7.25 16.63
CA ASP A 198 -8.58 -7.23 15.17
C ASP A 198 -9.56 -8.11 14.39
N HIS A 199 -10.43 -8.87 15.09
CA HIS A 199 -11.44 -9.75 14.49
C HIS A 199 -12.25 -9.02 13.40
N PRO A 200 -12.70 -9.69 12.31
CA PRO A 200 -13.29 -9.01 11.17
C PRO A 200 -14.75 -8.55 11.33
N GLY A 201 -15.48 -9.03 12.35
CA GLY A 201 -16.93 -8.83 12.51
C GLY A 201 -17.37 -7.39 12.86
N THR A 202 -18.68 -7.17 13.05
CA THR A 202 -19.23 -5.84 13.38
C THR A 202 -19.18 -5.51 14.87
N SER A 203 -19.16 -6.51 15.75
CA SER A 203 -18.95 -6.34 17.20
C SER A 203 -17.69 -5.54 17.52
N LYS A 204 -17.73 -4.80 18.62
CA LYS A 204 -16.59 -4.08 19.20
C LYS A 204 -16.40 -4.52 20.63
N TYR A 205 -15.16 -4.45 21.11
CA TYR A 205 -14.81 -4.91 22.45
C TYR A 205 -13.94 -3.88 23.19
N ARG A 206 -14.24 -3.69 24.47
CA ARG A 206 -13.39 -3.01 25.45
C ARG A 206 -12.50 -4.04 26.12
N VAL A 207 -11.27 -3.66 26.45
CA VAL A 207 -10.32 -4.47 27.21
C VAL A 207 -9.83 -3.68 28.41
N GLU A 208 -9.86 -4.31 29.58
CA GLU A 208 -9.24 -3.82 30.81
C GLU A 208 -8.18 -4.84 31.23
N THR A 209 -6.95 -4.40 31.50
CA THR A 209 -5.89 -5.28 32.01
C THR A 209 -5.31 -4.71 33.28
N PHE A 210 -4.99 -5.59 34.22
CA PHE A 210 -4.48 -5.25 35.55
C PHE A 210 -3.35 -6.20 35.92
N ARG A 211 -2.35 -5.68 36.64
CA ARG A 211 -1.24 -6.46 37.20
C ARG A 211 -1.25 -6.31 38.72
N SER A 212 -1.24 -7.43 39.45
CA SER A 212 -1.31 -7.39 40.92
C SER A 212 -0.12 -6.64 41.53
N PRO A 213 -0.31 -5.87 42.62
CA PRO A 213 0.79 -5.27 43.35
C PRO A 213 1.58 -6.31 44.16
N ALA A 214 0.92 -7.41 44.54
CA ALA A 214 1.53 -8.55 45.21
C ALA A 214 2.29 -9.46 44.22
N VAL A 215 3.43 -9.95 44.67
CA VAL A 215 4.22 -11.05 44.06
C VAL A 215 3.59 -12.40 44.46
N LEU A 216 3.67 -13.38 43.56
CA LEU A 216 3.17 -14.75 43.73
C LEU A 216 4.32 -15.72 44.02
N GLY A 217 4.02 -16.85 44.66
CA GLY A 217 5.00 -17.89 44.97
C GLY A 217 5.54 -17.81 46.41
N ALA A 218 5.67 -18.98 47.04
CA ALA A 218 6.30 -19.14 48.35
C ALA A 218 7.85 -19.03 48.33
N SER A 219 8.48 -18.85 47.16
CA SER A 219 9.93 -18.69 47.04
C SER A 219 10.36 -17.22 47.18
N PRO A 220 11.35 -16.89 48.03
CA PRO A 220 11.94 -15.54 48.10
C PRO A 220 12.59 -15.05 46.80
N SER A 221 12.82 -15.92 45.82
CA SER A 221 13.36 -15.57 44.50
C SER A 221 12.30 -15.27 43.44
N SER A 222 11.01 -15.46 43.73
CA SER A 222 9.95 -15.19 42.76
C SER A 222 9.83 -13.70 42.47
N LYS A 223 9.76 -13.36 41.18
CA LYS A 223 9.47 -12.01 40.67
C LYS A 223 8.11 -11.93 39.97
N ALA A 224 7.38 -13.05 39.90
CA ALA A 224 6.14 -13.16 39.14
C ALA A 224 4.95 -12.48 39.86
N THR A 225 4.04 -11.88 39.09
CA THR A 225 2.78 -11.35 39.62
C THR A 225 1.61 -11.87 38.80
N LEU A 226 0.40 -11.76 39.34
CA LEU A 226 -0.81 -12.04 38.59
C LEU A 226 -0.99 -10.96 37.51
N ARG A 227 -1.46 -11.36 36.32
CA ARG A 227 -1.86 -10.45 35.24
C ARG A 227 -3.23 -10.89 34.71
N CYS A 228 -4.21 -10.02 34.91
CA CYS A 228 -5.60 -10.25 34.52
C CYS A 228 -5.95 -9.43 33.27
N TYR A 229 -6.76 -10.00 32.40
CA TYR A 229 -7.31 -9.37 31.20
C TYR A 229 -8.80 -9.64 31.18
N PHE A 230 -9.60 -8.57 31.09
CA PHE A 230 -11.06 -8.63 31.03
C PHE A 230 -11.51 -8.00 29.72
N VAL A 231 -12.29 -8.74 28.95
CA VAL A 231 -12.81 -8.34 27.63
C VAL A 231 -14.32 -8.31 27.72
N TYR A 232 -14.94 -7.23 27.24
CA TYR A 232 -16.40 -7.09 27.21
C TYR A 232 -16.84 -6.52 25.88
N GLN A 233 -17.98 -6.96 25.34
CA GLN A 233 -18.57 -6.43 24.12
C GLN A 233 -19.18 -5.05 24.39
N CYS A 234 -18.80 -4.05 23.59
CA CYS A 234 -19.29 -2.68 23.73
C CYS A 234 -20.78 -2.57 23.44
N GLN A 235 -21.48 -1.76 24.22
CA GLN A 235 -22.88 -1.36 24.00
C GLN A 235 -22.93 0.14 23.71
N PHE A 236 -23.08 0.49 22.43
CA PHE A 236 -23.16 1.86 21.95
C PHE A 236 -24.61 2.36 21.88
N LEU A 237 -24.79 3.68 21.99
CA LEU A 237 -26.08 4.35 21.73
C LEU A 237 -26.44 4.34 20.22
N THR A 238 -25.43 4.49 19.35
CA THR A 238 -25.55 4.44 17.89
C THR A 238 -24.81 3.21 17.34
N SER A 239 -25.38 2.48 16.39
CA SER A 239 -24.71 1.27 15.88
C SER A 239 -23.46 1.64 15.06
N VAL A 240 -22.47 0.74 15.04
CA VAL A 240 -21.23 0.88 14.25
C VAL A 240 -21.54 1.10 12.77
N GLU A 241 -22.61 0.49 12.27
CA GLU A 241 -23.07 0.55 10.88
C GLU A 241 -23.78 1.87 10.52
N THR A 242 -24.19 2.66 11.51
CA THR A 242 -24.92 3.94 11.32
C THR A 242 -24.19 5.16 11.87
N THR A 243 -23.02 4.98 12.51
CA THR A 243 -22.19 6.08 13.01
C THR A 243 -21.34 6.68 11.89
N ASP A 244 -21.28 8.01 11.78
CA ASP A 244 -20.35 8.69 10.87
C ASP A 244 -18.88 8.42 11.32
N PRO A 245 -17.98 7.93 10.45
CA PRO A 245 -16.55 7.75 10.76
C PRO A 245 -15.77 9.03 11.13
N ASN A 246 -16.44 10.19 11.13
CA ASN A 246 -15.94 11.49 11.55
C ASN A 246 -16.71 12.10 12.73
N GLU A 247 -17.72 11.42 13.29
CA GLU A 247 -18.33 11.81 14.57
C GLU A 247 -17.27 11.71 15.68
N THR A 248 -17.24 12.70 16.58
CA THR A 248 -16.23 12.80 17.65
C THR A 248 -16.84 12.88 19.03
N ARG A 249 -18.16 13.11 19.15
CA ARG A 249 -18.87 13.30 20.42
C ARG A 249 -18.99 12.00 21.20
N LEU A 250 -18.23 11.89 22.30
CA LEU A 250 -18.18 10.70 23.14
C LEU A 250 -19.56 10.19 23.58
N GLU A 251 -20.54 11.06 23.84
CA GLU A 251 -21.88 10.66 24.26
C GLU A 251 -22.70 9.89 23.20
N LEU A 252 -22.24 9.87 21.94
CA LEU A 252 -22.86 9.09 20.86
C LEU A 252 -22.05 7.85 20.47
N ILE A 253 -20.71 7.93 20.55
CA ILE A 253 -19.80 6.92 19.99
C ILE A 253 -19.19 5.96 21.02
N ALA A 254 -19.29 6.27 22.31
CA ALA A 254 -18.67 5.48 23.37
C ALA A 254 -19.58 4.38 23.90
N ASP A 255 -18.93 3.38 24.51
CA ASP A 255 -19.60 2.34 25.28
C ASP A 255 -20.29 2.90 26.53
N ASN A 256 -21.49 2.39 26.85
CA ASN A 256 -22.24 2.77 28.05
C ASN A 256 -21.41 2.60 29.34
N GLY A 257 -20.64 1.52 29.46
CA GLY A 257 -19.75 1.26 30.60
C GLY A 257 -18.58 2.25 30.67
N PHE A 258 -18.04 2.71 29.54
CA PHE A 258 -17.02 3.77 29.51
C PHE A 258 -17.62 5.09 30.00
N LEU A 259 -18.80 5.46 29.51
CA LEU A 259 -19.50 6.68 29.92
C LEU A 259 -19.87 6.68 31.40
N GLN A 260 -20.06 5.52 32.02
CA GLN A 260 -20.25 5.39 33.48
C GLN A 260 -18.92 5.46 34.26
N LYS A 261 -17.93 4.62 33.94
CA LYS A 261 -16.68 4.49 34.71
C LYS A 261 -15.69 5.66 34.53
N ALA A 262 -15.56 6.24 33.35
CA ALA A 262 -14.46 7.16 33.05
C ALA A 262 -14.61 8.52 33.78
N THR A 263 -13.52 9.03 34.37
CA THR A 263 -13.52 10.34 35.04
C THR A 263 -13.79 11.47 34.03
N VAL A 264 -14.23 12.63 34.52
CA VAL A 264 -14.41 13.84 33.68
C VAL A 264 -13.10 14.19 32.94
N ASN A 265 -11.96 14.07 33.62
CA ASN A 265 -10.63 14.30 33.04
C ASN A 265 -10.29 13.25 31.96
N THR A 266 -10.51 11.96 32.21
CA THR A 266 -10.31 10.91 31.18
C THR A 266 -11.23 11.11 29.97
N LYS A 267 -12.50 11.50 30.17
CA LYS A 267 -13.42 11.83 29.08
C LYS A 267 -12.91 13.01 28.26
N GLN A 268 -12.40 14.08 28.89
CA GLN A 268 -11.81 15.20 28.17
C GLN A 268 -10.58 14.79 27.35
N ILE A 269 -9.64 14.04 27.93
CA ILE A 269 -8.46 13.53 27.21
C ILE A 269 -8.88 12.67 26.00
N TYR A 270 -9.91 11.82 26.17
CA TYR A 270 -10.41 10.97 25.09
C TYR A 270 -11.12 11.78 24.00
N GLN A 271 -11.87 12.83 24.36
CA GLN A 271 -12.49 13.76 23.40
C GLN A 271 -11.42 14.47 22.56
N GLU A 272 -10.41 15.07 23.21
CA GLU A 272 -9.31 15.78 22.54
C GLU A 272 -8.51 14.84 21.61
N ILE A 273 -8.17 13.63 22.04
CA ILE A 273 -7.38 12.70 21.23
C ILE A 273 -8.19 12.04 20.08
N ILE A 274 -9.50 11.79 20.27
CA ILE A 274 -10.38 11.29 19.19
C ILE A 274 -10.56 12.37 18.11
N GLU A 275 -10.72 13.63 18.50
CA GLU A 275 -10.78 14.74 17.55
C GLU A 275 -9.51 14.92 16.72
N LEU A 276 -8.35 14.54 17.25
CA LEU A 276 -7.09 14.49 16.50
C LEU A 276 -7.00 13.22 15.62
N ALA A 277 -7.41 12.07 16.13
CA ALA A 277 -7.33 10.78 15.43
C ALA A 277 -8.34 10.64 14.28
N VAL A 278 -9.48 11.33 14.33
CA VAL A 278 -10.40 11.46 13.18
C VAL A 278 -9.76 12.28 12.05
N LYS A 279 -9.00 13.32 12.38
CA LYS A 279 -8.39 14.28 11.44
C LYS A 279 -7.03 13.84 10.88
N ARG A 280 -6.45 12.73 11.37
CA ARG A 280 -5.12 12.22 10.97
C ARG A 280 -5.21 10.81 10.41
N ALA A 281 -4.26 10.44 9.55
CA ALA A 281 -4.14 9.08 9.01
C ALA A 281 -3.35 8.14 9.96
N GLY A 282 -2.33 8.68 10.65
CA GLY A 282 -1.50 7.95 11.60
C GLY A 282 -1.93 8.11 13.06
N PRO A 283 -1.25 7.40 13.98
CA PRO A 283 -1.61 7.38 15.39
C PRO A 283 -1.39 8.75 16.02
N VAL A 284 -2.25 9.08 16.99
CA VAL A 284 -2.04 10.17 17.94
C VAL A 284 -1.52 9.55 19.22
N ILE A 285 -0.39 10.06 19.73
CA ILE A 285 0.30 9.53 20.91
C ILE A 285 0.54 10.71 21.84
N GLU A 286 0.05 10.61 23.07
CA GLU A 286 0.26 11.60 24.11
C GLU A 286 0.71 10.92 25.42
N VAL A 287 1.60 11.56 26.16
CA VAL A 287 2.14 11.07 27.43
C VAL A 287 1.88 12.12 28.50
N PHE A 288 1.39 11.66 29.66
CA PHE A 288 0.99 12.50 30.79
C PHE A 288 1.64 12.01 32.08
N ASP A 289 2.17 12.92 32.87
CA ASP A 289 2.62 12.65 34.23
C ASP A 289 1.45 12.59 35.21
N ILE A 290 1.62 11.87 36.30
CA ILE A 290 0.62 11.75 37.37
C ILE A 290 1.20 12.38 38.65
N GLU A 291 0.46 13.33 39.22
CA GLU A 291 0.81 14.02 40.47
C GLU A 291 1.05 13.00 41.60
N ASP A 292 2.14 13.18 42.36
CA ASP A 292 2.58 12.29 43.44
C ASP A 292 2.78 10.79 43.06
N SER A 293 3.06 10.50 41.78
CA SER A 293 3.28 9.14 41.29
C SER A 293 4.53 9.01 40.39
N VAL A 294 5.11 7.80 40.35
CA VAL A 294 6.13 7.41 39.35
C VAL A 294 5.50 6.81 38.08
N GLU A 295 4.18 6.64 38.04
CA GLU A 295 3.48 6.19 36.84
C GLU A 295 3.33 7.34 35.82
N LYS A 296 3.57 7.02 34.54
CA LYS A 296 3.18 7.90 33.42
C LYS A 296 2.05 7.23 32.63
N ARG A 297 1.06 8.03 32.21
CA ARG A 297 -0.07 7.59 31.38
C ARG A 297 0.27 7.87 29.91
N MET A 298 0.39 6.83 29.10
CA MET A 298 0.49 6.95 27.64
C MET A 298 -0.88 6.67 27.02
N VAL A 299 -1.36 7.56 26.14
CA VAL A 299 -2.63 7.41 25.43
C VAL A 299 -2.37 7.41 23.92
N ILE A 300 -2.86 6.38 23.23
CA ILE A 300 -2.62 6.13 21.81
C ILE A 300 -3.97 5.96 21.11
N ALA A 301 -4.29 6.81 20.12
CA ALA A 301 -5.55 6.77 19.37
C ALA A 301 -5.31 6.59 17.87
N PHE A 302 -6.05 5.67 17.24
CA PHE A 302 -5.93 5.31 15.83
C PHE A 302 -7.22 4.71 15.29
N ARG A 303 -7.40 4.64 13.96
CA ARG A 303 -8.56 3.97 13.34
C ARG A 303 -8.42 2.44 13.47
N SER A 304 -9.48 1.74 13.90
CA SER A 304 -9.45 0.29 14.18
C SER A 304 -8.94 -0.54 13.00
N ARG A 305 -8.20 -1.63 13.27
CA ARG A 305 -7.61 -2.56 12.27
C ARG A 305 -6.56 -1.95 11.32
N THR A 306 -6.14 -0.69 11.51
CA THR A 306 -5.04 -0.09 10.71
C THR A 306 -3.64 -0.48 11.18
N ALA A 307 -3.50 -1.12 12.35
CA ALA A 307 -2.25 -1.69 12.85
C ALA A 307 -2.57 -2.97 13.64
N ARG A 308 -2.73 -4.09 12.92
CA ARG A 308 -3.05 -5.38 13.55
C ARG A 308 -1.82 -5.91 14.33
N GLY A 309 -2.02 -6.38 15.56
CA GLY A 309 -0.92 -6.84 16.43
C GLY A 309 -0.26 -5.75 17.30
N LEU A 310 -0.84 -4.54 17.35
CA LEU A 310 -0.26 -3.41 18.08
C LEU A 310 -0.41 -3.52 19.60
N PHE A 311 -1.48 -4.13 20.11
CA PHE A 311 -1.75 -4.22 21.56
C PHE A 311 -0.77 -5.17 22.26
N SER A 312 -0.48 -6.30 21.63
CA SER A 312 0.52 -7.27 22.07
C SER A 312 1.94 -6.74 21.87
N ALA A 313 2.31 -6.29 20.67
CA ALA A 313 3.67 -5.82 20.39
C ALA A 313 4.05 -4.53 21.14
N LEU A 314 3.08 -3.74 21.62
CA LEU A 314 3.33 -2.62 22.54
C LEU A 314 3.87 -3.09 23.90
N SER A 315 3.51 -4.30 24.37
CA SER A 315 4.14 -4.89 25.55
C SER A 315 5.61 -5.15 25.33
N ASP A 316 5.97 -5.76 24.20
CA ASP A 316 7.35 -6.04 23.83
C ASP A 316 8.18 -4.75 23.75
N LEU A 317 7.59 -3.68 23.18
CA LEU A 317 8.23 -2.36 23.10
C LEU A 317 8.55 -1.78 24.48
N TYR A 318 7.61 -1.74 25.43
CA TYR A 318 7.94 -1.19 26.74
C TYR A 318 8.79 -2.16 27.61
N HIS A 319 8.65 -3.48 27.44
CA HIS A 319 9.51 -4.48 28.09
C HIS A 319 10.99 -4.30 27.68
N TYR A 320 11.27 -4.07 26.40
CA TYR A 320 12.63 -3.83 25.88
C TYR A 320 13.34 -2.65 26.58
N TYR A 321 12.59 -1.64 27.01
CA TYR A 321 13.11 -0.45 27.71
C TYR A 321 13.05 -0.52 29.25
N GLY A 322 12.83 -1.71 29.82
CA GLY A 322 12.79 -1.93 31.27
C GLY A 322 11.53 -1.38 31.95
N VAL A 323 10.46 -1.21 31.18
CA VAL A 323 9.18 -0.65 31.63
C VAL A 323 8.14 -1.76 31.73
N THR A 324 7.11 -1.58 32.54
CA THR A 324 5.95 -2.48 32.58
C THR A 324 4.65 -1.71 32.78
N SER A 325 3.52 -2.29 32.37
CA SER A 325 2.19 -1.73 32.63
C SER A 325 1.64 -2.21 33.97
N SER A 326 1.19 -1.30 34.83
CA SER A 326 0.34 -1.67 35.98
C SER A 326 -1.09 -1.98 35.55
N ARG A 327 -1.61 -1.21 34.59
CA ARG A 327 -2.91 -1.40 33.95
C ARG A 327 -2.93 -0.88 32.51
N LYS A 328 -3.74 -1.50 31.65
CA LYS A 328 -4.07 -1.01 30.30
C LYS A 328 -5.59 -0.93 30.16
N TYR A 329 -6.06 0.06 29.41
CA TYR A 329 -7.43 0.10 28.89
C TYR A 329 -7.36 0.21 27.37
N LEU A 330 -8.20 -0.53 26.65
CA LEU A 330 -8.43 -0.34 25.23
C LEU A 330 -9.93 -0.19 25.03
N GLU A 331 -10.34 0.96 24.50
CA GLU A 331 -11.73 1.29 24.21
C GLU A 331 -11.90 1.35 22.68
N GLN A 332 -12.90 0.64 22.15
CA GLN A 332 -13.31 0.73 20.75
C GLN A 332 -14.60 1.56 20.65
N PHE A 333 -14.63 2.53 19.74
CA PHE A 333 -15.72 3.48 19.54
C PHE A 333 -16.52 3.14 18.27
N SER A 334 -17.80 3.50 18.23
CA SER A 334 -18.69 3.13 17.10
C SER A 334 -18.31 3.79 15.77
N ASN A 335 -17.63 4.94 15.81
CA ASN A 335 -17.04 5.62 14.64
C ASN A 335 -15.81 4.91 14.04
N GLY A 336 -15.35 3.81 14.66
CA GLY A 336 -14.17 3.07 14.21
C GLY A 336 -12.83 3.63 14.67
N ILE A 337 -12.80 4.46 15.72
CA ILE A 337 -11.57 4.79 16.46
C ILE A 337 -11.35 3.75 17.57
N THR A 338 -10.08 3.44 17.84
CA THR A 338 -9.61 2.68 18.99
C THR A 338 -8.67 3.58 19.81
N VAL A 339 -8.87 3.64 21.13
CA VAL A 339 -7.99 4.37 22.06
C VAL A 339 -7.44 3.41 23.11
N MET A 340 -6.11 3.33 23.20
CA MET A 340 -5.38 2.60 24.25
C MET A 340 -4.85 3.59 25.29
N SER A 341 -5.08 3.33 26.57
CA SER A 341 -4.52 4.09 27.70
C SER A 341 -3.71 3.15 28.58
N VAL A 342 -2.38 3.24 28.51
CA VAL A 342 -1.42 2.40 29.23
C VAL A 342 -0.81 3.19 30.39
N TYR A 343 -0.75 2.57 31.57
CA TYR A 343 -0.11 3.13 32.76
C TYR A 343 1.25 2.48 32.95
N LEU A 344 2.28 3.18 32.52
CA LEU A 344 3.67 2.73 32.47
C LEU A 344 4.35 3.05 33.81
N ARG A 345 5.14 2.10 34.31
CA ARG A 345 6.05 2.26 35.46
C ARG A 345 7.35 1.50 35.22
N PRO A 346 8.47 1.81 35.91
CA PRO A 346 9.66 0.98 35.87
C PRO A 346 9.37 -0.49 36.25
N ALA A 347 9.97 -1.44 35.53
CA ALA A 347 9.99 -2.84 35.95
C ALA A 347 11.00 -3.02 37.09
N LEU A 348 10.59 -3.67 38.18
CA LEU A 348 11.41 -3.82 39.38
C LEU A 348 12.06 -5.21 39.41
N GLY A 349 13.37 -5.26 39.64
CA GLY A 349 14.11 -6.52 39.81
C GLY A 349 14.60 -7.17 38.51
N LEU A 350 14.56 -6.48 37.37
CA LEU A 350 15.29 -6.90 36.16
C LEU A 350 16.80 -6.70 36.35
N GLU A 351 17.61 -7.53 35.66
CA GLU A 351 19.07 -7.61 35.85
C GLU A 351 19.87 -7.06 34.65
N ALA A 352 19.33 -6.02 34.00
CA ALA A 352 19.94 -5.37 32.82
C ALA A 352 19.98 -3.84 32.97
N ASP A 353 21.00 -3.22 32.38
CA ASP A 353 21.16 -1.76 32.32
C ASP A 353 20.24 -1.17 31.23
N PHE A 354 19.10 -0.62 31.65
CA PHE A 354 18.17 0.11 30.79
C PHE A 354 18.46 1.62 30.75
N PRO A 355 18.00 2.35 29.73
CA PRO A 355 18.07 3.82 29.72
C PRO A 355 17.36 4.45 30.95
N PRO A 356 17.69 5.71 31.30
CA PRO A 356 16.96 6.46 32.32
C PRO A 356 15.45 6.50 32.03
N TRP A 357 14.63 6.53 33.10
CA TRP A 357 13.17 6.44 33.03
C TRP A 357 12.52 7.37 31.99
N GLU A 358 12.93 8.64 31.96
CA GLU A 358 12.44 9.62 30.99
C GLU A 358 12.86 9.28 29.56
N ASP A 359 14.10 8.84 29.35
CA ASP A 359 14.63 8.48 28.03
C ASP A 359 13.94 7.23 27.48
N SER A 360 13.74 6.20 28.32
CA SER A 360 12.93 5.02 27.98
C SER A 360 11.52 5.40 27.56
N ILE A 361 10.84 6.29 28.29
CA ILE A 361 9.47 6.72 27.96
C ILE A 361 9.43 7.56 26.68
N ASN A 362 10.38 8.49 26.51
CA ASN A 362 10.54 9.25 25.28
C ASN A 362 10.80 8.34 24.07
N GLN A 363 11.60 7.28 24.24
CA GLN A 363 11.93 6.36 23.16
C GLN A 363 10.76 5.43 22.81
N ILE A 364 10.06 4.87 23.79
CA ILE A 364 8.78 4.16 23.56
C ILE A 364 7.82 5.06 22.77
N SER A 365 7.63 6.32 23.20
CA SER A 365 6.70 7.25 22.54
C SER A 365 7.07 7.57 21.08
N LYS A 366 8.36 7.56 20.71
CA LYS A 366 8.82 7.70 19.31
C LYS A 366 8.63 6.41 18.52
N GLU A 367 8.87 5.27 19.14
CA GLU A 367 8.90 3.95 18.49
C GLU A 367 7.51 3.32 18.32
N VAL A 368 6.49 3.72 19.10
CA VAL A 368 5.08 3.33 18.87
C VAL A 368 4.63 3.61 17.42
N SER A 369 5.10 4.69 16.79
CA SER A 369 4.77 5.00 15.39
C SER A 369 5.55 4.18 14.36
N LEU A 370 6.72 3.64 14.73
CA LEU A 370 7.42 2.65 13.90
C LEU A 370 6.72 1.29 14.01
N LEU A 371 6.31 0.93 15.23
CA LEU A 371 5.51 -0.25 15.53
C LEU A 371 4.16 -0.21 14.81
N TYR A 372 3.46 0.91 14.79
CA TYR A 372 2.19 1.10 14.07
C TYR A 372 2.29 0.77 12.56
N CYS A 373 3.43 1.05 11.92
CA CYS A 373 3.64 0.69 10.50
C CYS A 373 3.79 -0.82 10.28
N LEU A 374 4.45 -1.53 11.22
CA LEU A 374 4.82 -2.95 11.14
C LEU A 374 4.84 -3.60 12.54
N PRO A 375 3.69 -3.91 13.16
CA PRO A 375 3.65 -4.41 14.55
C PRO A 375 4.34 -5.76 14.73
N HIS A 376 4.32 -6.59 13.70
CA HIS A 376 5.07 -7.84 13.62
C HIS A 376 5.95 -7.82 12.37
N ASN A 377 7.17 -7.33 12.51
CA ASN A 377 8.16 -7.35 11.44
C ASN A 377 8.81 -8.75 11.32
N LYS A 378 9.50 -9.05 10.21
CA LYS A 378 10.08 -10.39 9.98
C LYS A 378 11.09 -10.82 11.05
N PHE A 379 11.80 -9.87 11.66
CA PHE A 379 12.85 -10.11 12.65
C PHE A 379 12.40 -9.74 14.07
N HIS A 380 11.08 -9.71 14.33
CA HIS A 380 10.53 -9.47 15.68
C HIS A 380 11.13 -10.45 16.70
N ASP A 381 11.36 -11.69 16.31
CA ASP A 381 12.05 -12.73 17.07
C ASP A 381 13.47 -12.36 17.56
N LEU A 382 14.18 -11.47 16.88
CA LEU A 382 15.51 -10.96 17.31
C LEU A 382 15.37 -9.78 18.26
N PHE A 383 14.36 -8.93 18.03
CA PHE A 383 13.99 -7.85 18.94
C PHE A 383 13.52 -8.39 20.29
N LEU A 384 12.62 -9.37 20.29
CA LEU A 384 12.14 -10.12 21.45
C LEU A 384 13.23 -10.79 22.29
N LYS A 385 14.38 -11.13 21.68
CA LYS A 385 15.55 -11.75 22.34
C LYS A 385 16.60 -10.72 22.76
N ASN A 386 16.28 -9.42 22.68
CA ASN A 386 17.20 -8.28 22.87
C ASN A 386 18.45 -8.33 21.97
N GLN A 387 18.42 -9.10 20.87
CA GLN A 387 19.54 -9.22 19.92
C GLN A 387 19.57 -8.08 18.91
N LEU A 388 18.41 -7.49 18.62
CA LEU A 388 18.21 -6.26 17.85
C LEU A 388 17.29 -5.29 18.62
N SER A 389 17.29 -4.00 18.28
CA SER A 389 16.22 -3.07 18.68
C SER A 389 15.01 -3.17 17.75
N LEU A 390 13.89 -2.53 18.11
CA LEU A 390 12.74 -2.44 17.19
C LEU A 390 13.16 -1.73 15.89
N GLN A 391 13.97 -0.68 15.99
CA GLN A 391 14.48 0.04 14.83
C GLN A 391 15.32 -0.87 13.92
N GLU A 392 16.31 -1.56 14.49
CA GLU A 392 17.18 -2.47 13.74
C GLU A 392 16.41 -3.63 13.08
N SER A 393 15.41 -4.21 13.77
CA SER A 393 14.59 -5.30 13.21
C SER A 393 13.66 -4.82 12.09
N VAL A 394 13.05 -3.63 12.22
CA VAL A 394 12.21 -3.02 11.18
C VAL A 394 13.03 -2.52 9.99
N TYR A 395 14.26 -2.04 10.22
CA TYR A 395 15.24 -1.79 9.16
C TYR A 395 15.62 -3.09 8.44
N ALA A 396 15.96 -4.15 9.18
CA ALA A 396 16.27 -5.46 8.61
C ALA A 396 15.11 -6.04 7.78
N HIS A 397 13.87 -5.85 8.22
CA HIS A 397 12.69 -6.22 7.42
C HIS A 397 12.60 -5.40 6.12
N SER A 398 12.84 -4.09 6.18
CA SER A 398 12.81 -3.20 5.01
C SER A 398 13.89 -3.57 3.99
N ALA A 399 15.11 -3.82 4.47
CA ALA A 399 16.22 -4.30 3.67
C ALA A 399 15.97 -5.72 3.12
N TRP A 400 15.40 -6.66 3.90
CA TRP A 400 14.99 -7.97 3.40
C TRP A 400 13.99 -7.87 2.25
N VAL A 401 13.00 -6.95 2.32
CA VAL A 401 12.09 -6.69 1.18
C VAL A 401 12.86 -6.16 -0.04
N PHE A 402 13.84 -5.28 0.13
CA PHE A 402 14.70 -4.81 -0.97
C PHE A 402 15.53 -5.95 -1.58
N VAL A 403 16.30 -6.68 -0.76
CA VAL A 403 17.20 -7.77 -1.18
C VAL A 403 16.41 -8.90 -1.87
N GLN A 404 15.20 -9.23 -1.39
CA GLN A 404 14.30 -10.19 -2.04
C GLN A 404 14.05 -9.85 -3.53
N HIS A 405 13.98 -8.56 -3.89
CA HIS A 405 13.75 -8.14 -5.28
C HIS A 405 15.05 -8.04 -6.08
N PHE A 406 16.12 -7.45 -5.51
CA PHE A 406 17.27 -6.97 -6.28
C PHE A 406 18.57 -7.77 -6.14
N LEU A 407 18.63 -8.79 -5.28
CA LEU A 407 19.78 -9.70 -5.23
C LEU A 407 19.97 -10.36 -6.60
N ASN A 408 21.14 -10.16 -7.23
CA ASN A 408 21.39 -10.51 -8.63
C ASN A 408 21.26 -12.03 -8.87
N ARG A 409 20.49 -12.44 -9.88
CA ARG A 409 20.11 -13.84 -10.12
C ARG A 409 20.49 -14.41 -11.49
N LEU A 410 21.19 -13.66 -12.34
CA LEU A 410 21.49 -14.10 -13.72
C LEU A 410 22.98 -14.32 -14.00
N GLY A 411 23.88 -13.62 -13.32
CA GLY A 411 25.33 -13.79 -13.47
C GLY A 411 25.91 -13.32 -14.82
N PRO A 412 27.24 -13.22 -14.93
CA PRO A 412 27.91 -12.89 -16.19
C PRO A 412 27.74 -13.96 -17.28
N GLU A 413 27.41 -15.21 -16.91
CA GLU A 413 27.17 -16.33 -17.82
C GLU A 413 25.91 -16.09 -18.67
N TYR A 414 24.81 -15.64 -18.05
CA TYR A 414 23.59 -15.29 -18.78
C TYR A 414 23.82 -14.11 -19.74
N ALA A 415 24.55 -13.08 -19.28
CA ALA A 415 24.90 -11.94 -20.11
C ALA A 415 25.80 -12.33 -21.30
N SER A 416 26.63 -13.36 -21.14
CA SER A 416 27.47 -13.93 -22.20
C SER A 416 26.65 -14.78 -23.17
N LEU A 417 25.80 -15.67 -22.66
CA LEU A 417 24.90 -16.51 -23.46
C LEU A 417 23.91 -15.66 -24.29
N SER A 418 23.37 -14.59 -23.70
CA SER A 418 22.48 -13.64 -24.37
C SER A 418 23.15 -12.87 -25.52
N LYS A 419 24.49 -12.83 -25.59
CA LYS A 419 25.26 -12.25 -26.72
C LYS A 419 25.64 -13.29 -27.78
N ILE A 420 25.49 -14.58 -27.48
CA ILE A 420 25.83 -15.71 -28.38
C ILE A 420 24.58 -16.22 -29.12
N LEU A 421 23.41 -16.18 -28.47
CA LEU A 421 22.14 -16.61 -29.05
C LEU A 421 21.56 -15.54 -29.99
N ASP A 422 20.95 -16.00 -31.08
CA ASP A 422 20.26 -15.14 -32.06
C ASP A 422 18.87 -14.73 -31.54
N ALA A 423 18.72 -13.44 -31.23
CA ALA A 423 17.45 -12.86 -30.79
C ALA A 423 16.36 -12.87 -31.89
N GLY A 424 16.72 -13.02 -33.17
CA GLY A 424 15.79 -13.26 -34.27
C GLY A 424 15.26 -14.69 -34.34
N ASN A 425 15.87 -15.63 -33.61
CA ASN A 425 15.45 -17.03 -33.58
C ASN A 425 14.47 -17.30 -32.43
N ASN A 426 13.18 -17.41 -32.76
CA ASN A 426 12.08 -17.65 -31.82
C ASN A 426 12.36 -18.77 -30.80
N ALA A 427 13.01 -19.87 -31.19
CA ALA A 427 13.31 -20.98 -30.30
C ALA A 427 14.43 -20.64 -29.29
N GLN A 428 15.45 -19.88 -29.72
CA GLN A 428 16.54 -19.44 -28.85
C GLN A 428 16.08 -18.34 -27.90
N ALA A 429 15.28 -17.37 -28.38
CA ALA A 429 14.67 -16.33 -27.55
C ALA A 429 13.73 -16.94 -26.47
N ALA A 430 12.90 -17.92 -26.84
CA ALA A 430 12.06 -18.64 -25.89
C ALA A 430 12.88 -19.44 -24.87
N LEU A 431 13.98 -20.09 -25.28
CA LEU A 431 14.89 -20.78 -24.36
C LEU A 431 15.55 -19.81 -23.37
N LEU A 432 16.06 -18.68 -23.85
CA LEU A 432 16.72 -17.65 -23.04
C LEU A 432 15.75 -17.00 -22.03
N SER A 433 14.50 -16.80 -22.42
CA SER A 433 13.42 -16.33 -21.52
C SER A 433 13.06 -17.35 -20.44
N ASN A 434 12.91 -18.64 -20.83
CA ASN A 434 12.68 -19.71 -19.87
C ASN A 434 13.86 -19.90 -18.91
N LEU A 435 15.11 -19.78 -19.39
CA LEU A 435 16.32 -19.84 -18.56
C LEU A 435 16.39 -18.67 -17.58
N LYS A 436 16.13 -17.43 -18.03
CA LYS A 436 16.01 -16.24 -17.16
C LYS A 436 15.03 -16.48 -16.02
N ARG A 437 13.86 -17.06 -16.32
CA ARG A 437 12.85 -17.39 -15.31
C ARG A 437 13.32 -18.44 -14.29
N ARG A 438 14.08 -19.46 -14.71
CA ARG A 438 14.58 -20.53 -13.83
C ARG A 438 15.70 -20.06 -12.90
N LEU A 439 16.73 -19.42 -13.45
CA LEU A 439 17.84 -18.83 -12.67
C LEU A 439 17.31 -17.87 -11.59
N ARG A 440 16.33 -17.03 -11.95
CA ARG A 440 15.63 -16.13 -11.01
C ARG A 440 14.80 -16.82 -9.92
N SER A 441 14.70 -18.16 -9.90
CA SER A 441 13.84 -18.91 -8.99
C SER A 441 14.52 -20.04 -8.20
N GLU A 442 15.73 -20.45 -8.57
CA GLU A 442 16.37 -21.68 -8.04
C GLU A 442 17.54 -21.41 -7.05
N THR A 443 18.08 -20.18 -6.94
CA THR A 443 19.27 -19.88 -6.09
C THR A 443 18.97 -19.23 -4.74
N PHE A 444 18.24 -18.11 -4.68
CA PHE A 444 17.95 -17.38 -3.45
C PHE A 444 16.43 -17.30 -3.20
N THR A 445 15.94 -18.01 -2.18
CA THR A 445 14.54 -17.93 -1.74
C THR A 445 14.37 -16.83 -0.68
N PRO A 446 13.15 -16.27 -0.51
CA PRO A 446 12.91 -15.26 0.54
C PRO A 446 13.21 -15.78 1.95
N ASP A 447 13.03 -17.08 2.18
CA ASP A 447 13.28 -17.71 3.48
C ASP A 447 14.79 -17.97 3.70
N TYR A 448 15.56 -18.34 2.67
CA TYR A 448 17.03 -18.46 2.77
C TYR A 448 17.71 -17.09 2.98
N ILE A 449 17.24 -16.04 2.31
CA ILE A 449 17.70 -14.66 2.58
C ILE A 449 17.37 -14.25 4.02
N TYR A 450 16.21 -14.67 4.54
CA TYR A 450 15.81 -14.43 5.93
C TYR A 450 16.70 -15.18 6.93
N GLU A 451 16.99 -16.46 6.70
CA GLU A 451 17.91 -17.28 7.52
C GLU A 451 19.31 -16.66 7.59
N ILE A 452 19.86 -16.21 6.47
CA ILE A 452 21.15 -15.51 6.43
C ILE A 452 21.12 -14.25 7.32
N ILE A 453 20.12 -13.37 7.15
CA ILE A 453 20.03 -12.13 7.94
C ILE A 453 19.85 -12.44 9.44
N GLN A 454 19.09 -13.48 9.76
CA GLN A 454 18.86 -13.91 11.14
C GLN A 454 20.16 -14.33 11.85
N ASN A 455 21.13 -14.88 11.12
CA ASN A 455 22.42 -15.32 11.67
C ASN A 455 23.43 -14.19 11.92
N PHE A 456 23.22 -12.97 11.39
CA PHE A 456 24.19 -11.86 11.48
C PHE A 456 23.64 -10.55 12.11
N PRO A 457 23.00 -10.58 13.30
CA PRO A 457 22.46 -9.36 13.93
C PRO A 457 23.55 -8.29 14.21
N GLY A 458 24.79 -8.69 14.47
CA GLY A 458 25.92 -7.76 14.64
C GLY A 458 26.33 -7.00 13.37
N LEU A 459 26.03 -7.54 12.18
CA LEU A 459 26.20 -6.83 10.91
C LEU A 459 24.98 -5.96 10.61
N VAL A 460 23.77 -6.46 10.86
CA VAL A 460 22.52 -5.67 10.78
C VAL A 460 22.62 -4.39 11.58
N ARG A 461 23.14 -4.44 12.82
CA ARG A 461 23.41 -3.26 13.66
C ARG A 461 24.38 -2.26 13.02
N ALA A 462 25.49 -2.73 12.45
CA ALA A 462 26.48 -1.86 11.81
C ALA A 462 25.92 -1.20 10.54
N LEU A 463 25.13 -1.94 9.75
CA LEU A 463 24.43 -1.45 8.57
C LEU A 463 23.32 -0.44 8.93
N TYR A 464 22.60 -0.70 10.02
CA TYR A 464 21.62 0.22 10.59
C TYR A 464 22.26 1.53 11.10
N ALA A 465 23.37 1.45 11.84
CA ALA A 465 24.08 2.64 12.35
C ALA A 465 24.56 3.55 11.20
N SER A 466 25.02 2.97 10.09
CA SER A 466 25.35 3.69 8.86
C SER A 466 24.12 4.37 8.23
N PHE A 467 23.02 3.64 8.05
CA PHE A 467 21.73 4.17 7.56
C PHE A 467 21.21 5.34 8.42
N ALA A 468 21.19 5.17 9.75
CA ALA A 468 20.74 6.19 10.69
C ALA A 468 21.64 7.44 10.64
N ASN A 469 22.96 7.27 10.62
CA ASN A 469 23.91 8.39 10.51
C ASN A 469 23.73 9.25 9.24
N VAL A 470 23.20 8.68 8.15
CA VAL A 470 22.92 9.40 6.90
C VAL A 470 21.53 10.05 6.92
N HIS A 471 20.49 9.34 7.38
CA HIS A 471 19.09 9.80 7.21
C HIS A 471 18.42 10.39 8.46
N LEU A 472 19.08 10.35 9.63
CA LEU A 472 18.63 11.04 10.84
C LEU A 472 19.05 12.52 10.79
N VAL A 473 18.12 13.44 11.04
CA VAL A 473 18.41 14.88 11.08
C VAL A 473 19.24 15.21 12.32
N LYS A 474 20.38 15.88 12.10
CA LYS A 474 21.39 16.18 13.13
C LYS A 474 21.21 17.56 13.76
N ASP A 475 20.05 17.81 14.35
CA ASP A 475 19.93 18.87 15.36
C ASP A 475 20.66 18.42 16.64
N ALA A 476 21.58 19.23 17.16
CA ALA A 476 22.59 18.77 18.12
C ALA A 476 22.00 18.13 19.39
N GLU A 477 21.01 18.77 20.02
CA GLU A 477 20.35 18.27 21.24
C GLU A 477 19.46 17.04 20.97
N VAL A 478 18.94 16.91 19.75
CA VAL A 478 17.99 15.87 19.35
C VAL A 478 18.71 14.60 18.89
N ALA A 479 19.87 14.74 18.25
CA ALA A 479 20.69 13.63 17.78
C ALA A 479 21.31 12.83 18.94
N GLU A 480 21.82 13.49 19.99
CA GLU A 480 22.37 12.79 21.16
C GLU A 480 21.29 11.93 21.86
N GLN A 481 20.08 12.47 22.04
CA GLN A 481 18.94 11.75 22.64
C GLN A 481 18.32 10.65 21.75
N LEU A 482 18.50 10.71 20.43
CA LEU A 482 17.97 9.68 19.51
C LEU A 482 18.95 8.53 19.28
N ILE A 483 20.24 8.75 19.52
CA ILE A 483 21.29 7.73 19.33
C ILE A 483 21.60 7.00 20.63
N SER A 484 21.51 7.68 21.80
CA SER A 484 21.91 7.15 23.11
C SER A 484 21.28 5.82 23.55
N SER A 485 20.08 5.47 23.05
CA SER A 485 19.36 4.26 23.45
C SER A 485 19.67 3.01 22.61
N SER A 486 20.49 3.14 21.56
CA SER A 486 21.11 2.00 20.88
C SER A 486 22.60 1.98 21.20
N THR A 487 23.15 0.78 21.39
CA THR A 487 24.54 0.61 21.88
C THR A 487 25.54 1.42 21.07
N SER A 488 26.57 1.95 21.75
CA SER A 488 27.60 2.85 21.19
C SER A 488 28.47 2.15 20.13
N VAL A 489 27.89 1.95 18.95
CA VAL A 489 28.52 1.27 17.81
C VAL A 489 29.17 2.29 16.91
N GLU A 490 30.43 2.02 16.57
CA GLU A 490 31.20 2.78 15.61
C GLU A 490 30.44 2.89 14.27
N VAL A 491 30.19 4.13 13.84
CA VAL A 491 29.58 4.42 12.54
C VAL A 491 30.62 4.23 11.45
N LEU A 492 30.58 3.05 10.82
CA LEU A 492 31.53 2.65 9.78
C LEU A 492 31.20 3.32 8.43
N SER A 493 32.26 3.64 7.68
CA SER A 493 32.18 4.04 6.27
C SER A 493 31.74 2.86 5.38
N ASP A 494 31.29 3.14 4.15
CA ASP A 494 30.83 2.09 3.23
C ASP A 494 31.94 1.08 2.85
N ASP A 495 33.20 1.52 2.79
CA ASP A 495 34.36 0.63 2.62
C ASP A 495 34.63 -0.19 3.89
N ALA A 496 34.57 0.43 5.08
CA ALA A 496 34.76 -0.31 6.34
C ALA A 496 33.62 -1.31 6.62
N LEU A 497 32.40 -1.02 6.18
CA LEU A 497 31.27 -1.97 6.18
C LEU A 497 31.52 -3.14 5.24
N LYS A 498 32.04 -2.90 4.03
CA LYS A 498 32.44 -3.96 3.10
C LYS A 498 33.47 -4.87 3.75
N ASP A 499 34.56 -4.30 4.23
CA ASP A 499 35.65 -4.99 4.91
C ASP A 499 35.17 -5.79 6.13
N LYS A 500 34.18 -5.27 6.87
CA LYS A 500 33.57 -5.97 8.02
C LYS A 500 32.70 -7.14 7.59
N ILE A 501 31.91 -7.00 6.51
CA ILE A 501 31.10 -8.11 5.96
C ILE A 501 32.02 -9.25 5.51
N SER A 502 32.98 -8.97 4.61
CA SER A 502 33.88 -9.98 4.03
C SER A 502 34.75 -10.71 5.07
N LYS A 503 34.94 -10.14 6.27
CA LYS A 503 35.67 -10.77 7.39
C LYS A 503 34.78 -11.51 8.39
N THR A 504 33.46 -11.38 8.29
CA THR A 504 32.48 -11.95 9.26
C THR A 504 31.65 -13.09 8.67
N VAL A 505 31.42 -13.08 7.35
CA VAL A 505 30.67 -14.11 6.62
C VAL A 505 31.53 -15.32 6.26
N ASN A 506 30.89 -16.48 6.05
CA ASN A 506 31.56 -17.76 5.82
C ASN A 506 31.58 -18.17 4.33
N ASN A 507 30.74 -17.55 3.50
CA ASN A 507 30.58 -17.89 2.08
C ASN A 507 30.03 -16.71 1.26
N GLU A 508 30.12 -16.84 -0.06
CA GLU A 508 29.72 -15.83 -1.04
C GLU A 508 28.21 -15.50 -0.98
N HIS A 509 27.33 -16.44 -0.62
CA HIS A 509 25.89 -16.18 -0.51
C HIS A 509 25.56 -15.24 0.65
N GLU A 510 26.20 -15.46 1.80
CA GLU A 510 26.12 -14.57 2.97
C GLU A 510 26.69 -13.18 2.62
N GLU A 511 27.85 -13.12 1.96
CA GLU A 511 28.46 -11.87 1.53
C GLU A 511 27.58 -11.09 0.54
N MET A 512 26.95 -11.76 -0.42
CA MET A 512 26.04 -11.15 -1.40
C MET A 512 24.80 -10.54 -0.73
N VAL A 513 24.16 -11.27 0.18
CA VAL A 513 22.95 -10.80 0.90
C VAL A 513 23.27 -9.57 1.75
N LEU A 514 24.38 -9.60 2.50
CA LEU A 514 24.78 -8.49 3.39
C LEU A 514 25.37 -7.31 2.61
N THR A 515 26.03 -7.55 1.47
CA THR A 515 26.43 -6.48 0.53
C THR A 515 25.21 -5.79 -0.08
N ALA A 516 24.12 -6.51 -0.33
CA ALA A 516 22.89 -5.90 -0.84
C ALA A 516 22.19 -4.97 0.18
N PHE A 517 22.48 -5.07 1.48
CA PHE A 517 22.09 -4.05 2.48
C PHE A 517 22.89 -2.74 2.31
N ARG A 518 24.18 -2.82 1.95
CA ARG A 518 24.96 -1.61 1.60
C ARG A 518 24.41 -0.93 0.35
N VAL A 519 24.06 -1.72 -0.67
CA VAL A 519 23.38 -1.22 -1.88
C VAL A 519 22.05 -0.55 -1.52
N PHE A 520 21.27 -1.11 -0.59
CA PHE A 520 20.04 -0.48 -0.09
C PHE A 520 20.33 0.88 0.57
N ASN A 521 21.26 0.94 1.53
CA ASN A 521 21.65 2.19 2.20
C ASN A 521 22.09 3.26 1.19
N ASN A 522 23.03 2.92 0.31
CA ASN A 522 23.65 3.86 -0.63
C ASN A 522 22.68 4.33 -1.73
N ALA A 523 21.57 3.62 -1.94
CA ALA A 523 20.53 4.01 -2.88
C ALA A 523 19.48 4.96 -2.29
N ILE A 524 19.36 5.11 -0.97
CA ILE A 524 18.29 5.93 -0.36
C ILE A 524 18.62 7.43 -0.50
N LEU A 525 17.73 8.19 -1.14
CA LEU A 525 17.84 9.64 -1.28
C LEU A 525 16.96 10.41 -0.28
N LYS A 526 15.77 9.86 0.03
CA LYS A 526 14.84 10.34 1.08
C LYS A 526 14.15 9.14 1.72
N THR A 527 13.86 9.21 3.02
CA THR A 527 12.99 8.23 3.70
C THR A 527 12.18 8.90 4.80
N ASN A 528 10.96 8.41 5.04
CA ASN A 528 10.11 8.84 6.15
C ASN A 528 10.37 8.03 7.44
N TYR A 529 11.37 7.14 7.46
CA TYR A 529 11.61 6.18 8.54
C TYR A 529 11.63 6.82 9.94
N PHE A 530 12.23 8.01 10.07
CA PHE A 530 12.33 8.76 11.34
C PHE A 530 11.16 9.74 11.61
N THR A 531 10.14 9.78 10.75
CA THR A 531 8.94 10.62 10.94
C THR A 531 8.06 10.09 12.09
N PRO A 532 7.52 10.95 12.98
CA PRO A 532 6.77 10.51 14.15
C PRO A 532 5.29 10.18 13.90
N THR A 533 4.66 10.61 12.79
CA THR A 533 3.23 10.30 12.49
C THR A 533 3.01 9.49 11.21
N LYS A 534 4.04 8.79 10.72
CA LYS A 534 4.00 7.94 9.52
C LYS A 534 3.01 6.78 9.68
N VAL A 535 2.47 6.29 8.54
CA VAL A 535 1.53 5.15 8.49
C VAL A 535 2.06 3.92 7.78
N ALA A 536 3.09 4.11 6.96
CA ALA A 536 3.87 3.09 6.27
C ALA A 536 5.30 3.62 6.08
N LEU A 537 6.26 2.73 5.87
CA LEU A 537 7.64 3.10 5.56
C LEU A 537 7.78 3.37 4.07
N SER A 538 8.43 4.48 3.71
CA SER A 538 8.72 4.86 2.34
C SER A 538 10.18 5.25 2.14
N PHE A 539 10.71 4.87 0.99
CA PHE A 539 12.10 5.11 0.58
C PHE A 539 12.10 5.59 -0.87
N ARG A 540 12.59 6.80 -1.13
CA ARG A 540 12.93 7.28 -2.49
C ARG A 540 14.34 6.81 -2.78
N LEU A 541 14.47 5.91 -3.74
CA LEU A 541 15.71 5.24 -4.13
C LEU A 541 16.25 5.83 -5.44
N ASP A 542 17.57 5.95 -5.53
CA ASP A 542 18.31 6.02 -6.80
C ASP A 542 18.30 4.61 -7.45
N PRO A 543 17.73 4.43 -8.65
CA PRO A 543 17.71 3.15 -9.35
C PRO A 543 19.04 2.76 -10.03
N ASN A 544 20.12 3.56 -9.95
CA ASN A 544 21.41 3.30 -10.61
C ASN A 544 22.10 1.97 -10.24
N PHE A 545 21.65 1.26 -9.19
CA PHE A 545 22.12 -0.09 -8.86
C PHE A 545 21.53 -1.20 -9.73
N LEU A 546 20.51 -0.91 -10.55
CA LEU A 546 19.85 -1.91 -11.39
C LEU A 546 20.75 -2.35 -12.57
N PRO A 547 20.89 -3.66 -12.87
CA PRO A 547 21.76 -4.12 -13.94
C PRO A 547 21.14 -3.89 -15.34
N ASP A 548 21.87 -3.19 -16.21
CA ASP A 548 21.48 -2.88 -17.61
C ASP A 548 21.02 -4.09 -18.41
N VAL A 549 21.60 -5.27 -18.17
CA VAL A 549 21.24 -6.52 -18.88
C VAL A 549 19.83 -7.02 -18.54
N GLU A 550 19.25 -6.55 -17.44
CA GLU A 550 17.86 -6.82 -17.06
C GLU A 550 16.94 -5.61 -17.28
N TYR A 551 17.45 -4.40 -17.03
CA TYR A 551 16.69 -3.15 -17.05
C TYR A 551 17.35 -2.12 -18.00
N PRO A 552 17.41 -2.39 -19.33
CA PRO A 552 18.20 -1.61 -20.30
C PRO A 552 17.67 -0.21 -20.62
N LYS A 553 16.65 0.26 -19.90
CA LYS A 553 16.30 1.68 -19.82
C LYS A 553 16.36 2.08 -18.35
N PRO A 554 17.29 2.96 -17.93
CA PRO A 554 17.36 3.39 -16.54
C PRO A 554 16.06 4.09 -16.15
N LEU A 555 15.66 3.91 -14.90
CA LEU A 555 14.59 4.69 -14.28
C LEU A 555 15.15 6.06 -13.87
N TYR A 556 14.31 7.09 -13.88
CA TYR A 556 14.62 8.38 -13.25
C TYR A 556 14.39 8.34 -11.72
N GLY A 557 13.47 7.49 -11.26
CA GLY A 557 13.25 7.29 -9.84
C GLY A 557 12.46 6.05 -9.49
N MET A 558 12.75 5.55 -8.29
CA MET A 558 12.06 4.45 -7.64
C MET A 558 11.61 4.90 -6.26
N PHE A 559 10.37 4.58 -5.89
CA PHE A 559 9.90 4.61 -4.51
C PHE A 559 9.59 3.17 -4.09
N LEU A 560 10.05 2.76 -2.91
CA LEU A 560 9.65 1.52 -2.24
C LEU A 560 8.79 1.90 -1.04
N VAL A 561 7.63 1.23 -0.88
CA VAL A 561 6.69 1.43 0.23
C VAL A 561 6.35 0.09 0.89
N ILE A 562 6.33 0.06 2.23
CA ILE A 562 6.12 -1.14 3.05
C ILE A 562 5.17 -0.82 4.21
N SER A 563 4.11 -1.63 4.37
CA SER A 563 3.17 -1.58 5.50
C SER A 563 2.77 -2.99 5.97
N SER A 564 2.09 -3.07 7.12
CA SER A 564 1.46 -4.30 7.64
C SER A 564 0.42 -4.95 6.72
N GLU A 565 -0.07 -4.23 5.70
CA GLU A 565 -1.07 -4.69 4.72
C GLU A 565 -0.44 -5.05 3.37
N SER A 566 0.70 -4.44 3.02
CA SER A 566 1.19 -4.46 1.65
C SER A 566 2.67 -4.12 1.50
N ARG A 567 3.22 -4.48 0.33
CA ARG A 567 4.48 -3.92 -0.18
C ARG A 567 4.25 -3.43 -1.61
N GLY A 568 4.87 -2.32 -1.98
CA GLY A 568 4.65 -1.74 -3.30
C GLY A 568 5.81 -0.87 -3.77
N PHE A 569 5.80 -0.58 -5.07
CA PHE A 569 6.78 0.29 -5.71
C PHE A 569 6.06 1.39 -6.51
N HIS A 570 6.67 2.56 -6.64
CA HIS A 570 6.36 3.54 -7.70
C HIS A 570 7.61 3.73 -8.56
N LEU A 571 7.52 3.53 -9.88
CA LEU A 571 8.66 3.62 -10.80
C LEU A 571 8.38 4.70 -11.83
N ARG A 572 9.34 5.59 -12.10
CA ARG A 572 9.25 6.63 -13.14
C ARG A 572 10.47 6.69 -14.05
N PHE A 573 10.23 6.90 -15.35
CA PHE A 573 11.26 6.96 -16.40
C PHE A 573 11.72 8.38 -16.76
N LYS A 574 11.02 9.41 -16.27
CA LYS A 574 11.36 10.84 -16.36
C LYS A 574 11.00 11.51 -15.03
N ASP A 575 11.40 12.76 -14.86
CA ASP A 575 10.94 13.56 -13.72
C ASP A 575 9.43 13.83 -13.86
N ILE A 576 9.05 14.72 -14.78
CA ILE A 576 7.65 14.91 -15.19
C ILE A 576 7.15 13.59 -15.81
N SER A 577 6.29 12.89 -15.09
CA SER A 577 5.86 11.53 -15.43
C SER A 577 4.51 11.17 -14.82
N ARG A 578 3.75 10.30 -15.51
CA ARG A 578 2.41 9.88 -15.08
C ARG A 578 2.06 8.45 -15.47
N GLY A 579 1.34 7.77 -14.58
CA GLY A 579 0.65 6.52 -14.86
C GLY A 579 -0.11 5.96 -13.66
N GLY A 580 -0.82 4.86 -13.91
CA GLY A 580 -1.78 4.29 -12.96
C GLY A 580 -1.16 3.60 -11.75
N ILE A 581 -1.86 3.61 -10.60
CA ILE A 581 -1.57 2.76 -9.44
C ILE A 581 -2.50 1.54 -9.48
N ARG A 582 -1.91 0.34 -9.38
CA ARG A 582 -2.58 -0.97 -9.36
C ARG A 582 -2.52 -1.59 -7.98
N ILE A 583 -3.60 -2.24 -7.53
CA ILE A 583 -3.57 -3.14 -6.36
C ILE A 583 -3.72 -4.58 -6.84
N VAL A 584 -2.71 -5.41 -6.55
CA VAL A 584 -2.66 -6.83 -6.88
C VAL A 584 -3.21 -7.65 -5.71
N LYS A 585 -4.28 -8.41 -5.96
CA LYS A 585 -4.88 -9.36 -5.01
C LYS A 585 -4.49 -10.79 -5.38
N SER A 586 -4.26 -11.62 -4.37
CA SER A 586 -3.77 -13.00 -4.51
C SER A 586 -4.77 -13.99 -3.91
N ARG A 587 -5.30 -14.90 -4.74
CA ARG A 587 -6.34 -15.87 -4.33
C ARG A 587 -5.81 -17.04 -3.48
N SER A 588 -4.49 -17.22 -3.40
CA SER A 588 -3.84 -18.24 -2.58
C SER A 588 -2.41 -17.82 -2.21
N LYS A 589 -1.77 -18.58 -1.30
CA LYS A 589 -0.38 -18.34 -0.86
C LYS A 589 0.62 -18.53 -2.01
N GLU A 590 0.33 -19.45 -2.92
CA GLU A 590 1.15 -19.76 -4.11
C GLU A 590 1.04 -18.62 -5.12
N ALA A 591 -0.18 -18.10 -5.35
CA ALA A 591 -0.41 -16.93 -6.18
C ALA A 591 0.32 -15.69 -5.62
N TYR A 592 0.25 -15.46 -4.30
CA TYR A 592 1.05 -14.41 -3.64
C TYR A 592 2.54 -14.62 -3.85
N SER A 593 3.04 -15.86 -3.69
CA SER A 593 4.45 -16.18 -3.85
C SER A 593 4.95 -16.06 -5.30
N ILE A 594 4.06 -16.10 -6.29
CA ILE A 594 4.37 -15.74 -7.69
C ILE A 594 4.40 -14.21 -7.83
N ASN A 595 3.35 -13.52 -7.38
CA ASN A 595 3.22 -12.07 -7.49
C ASN A 595 4.37 -11.34 -6.76
N ALA A 596 4.74 -11.77 -5.55
CA ALA A 596 5.83 -11.22 -4.75
C ALA A 596 7.24 -11.48 -5.32
N ARG A 597 7.39 -12.37 -6.32
CA ARG A 597 8.65 -12.55 -7.07
C ARG A 597 8.70 -11.70 -8.33
N ASN A 598 7.55 -11.37 -8.91
CA ASN A 598 7.42 -10.62 -10.17
C ASN A 598 7.07 -9.13 -9.97
N LEU A 599 6.74 -8.70 -8.75
CA LEU A 599 6.20 -7.37 -8.41
C LEU A 599 6.98 -6.21 -9.04
N PHE A 600 8.31 -6.25 -8.96
CA PHE A 600 9.15 -5.21 -9.56
C PHE A 600 9.16 -5.28 -11.10
N ASP A 601 9.27 -6.47 -11.69
CA ASP A 601 9.29 -6.65 -13.14
C ASP A 601 7.95 -6.28 -13.81
N GLU A 602 6.81 -6.62 -13.18
CA GLU A 602 5.50 -6.20 -13.65
C GLU A 602 5.40 -4.67 -13.65
N ASN A 603 5.79 -4.04 -12.53
CA ASN A 603 5.72 -2.58 -12.41
C ASN A 603 6.66 -1.88 -13.41
N TYR A 604 7.89 -2.38 -13.59
CA TYR A 604 8.84 -1.86 -14.59
C TYR A 604 8.32 -2.05 -16.01
N GLY A 605 7.74 -3.22 -16.34
CA GLY A 605 7.14 -3.51 -17.64
C GLY A 605 5.93 -2.61 -17.96
N LEU A 606 5.08 -2.36 -16.96
CA LEU A 606 3.94 -1.44 -17.04
C LEU A 606 4.40 0.02 -17.22
N ALA A 607 5.32 0.52 -16.39
CA ALA A 607 5.89 1.87 -16.50
C ALA A 607 6.63 2.08 -17.84
N SER A 608 7.37 1.07 -18.30
CA SER A 608 8.09 1.10 -19.59
C SER A 608 7.11 1.13 -20.77
N THR A 609 5.97 0.45 -20.65
CA THR A 609 4.88 0.53 -21.62
C THR A 609 4.21 1.90 -21.59
N GLN A 610 4.05 2.49 -20.41
CA GLN A 610 3.55 3.85 -20.24
C GLN A 610 4.46 4.89 -20.91
N GLN A 611 5.79 4.76 -20.77
CA GLN A 611 6.78 5.63 -21.43
C GLN A 611 6.67 5.58 -22.97
N ARG A 612 6.32 4.43 -23.56
CA ARG A 612 6.07 4.32 -25.02
C ARG A 612 4.74 4.97 -25.45
N LYS A 613 3.70 4.89 -24.62
CA LYS A 613 2.37 5.47 -24.91
C LYS A 613 2.35 6.98 -24.82
N ASN A 614 3.11 7.56 -23.89
CA ASN A 614 3.04 8.98 -23.56
C ASN A 614 3.79 9.91 -24.54
N LYS A 615 4.25 9.44 -25.71
CA LYS A 615 5.02 10.21 -26.71
C LYS A 615 4.42 11.51 -27.24
N ASP A 616 3.12 11.75 -27.07
CA ASP A 616 2.41 12.98 -27.51
C ASP A 616 2.08 13.97 -26.39
N ILE A 617 2.53 13.69 -25.16
CA ILE A 617 2.22 14.45 -23.96
C ILE A 617 3.50 14.73 -23.15
N PRO A 618 3.55 15.81 -22.34
CA PRO A 618 4.74 16.17 -21.58
C PRO A 618 5.16 15.15 -20.51
N GLU A 619 4.26 14.31 -20.01
CA GLU A 619 4.60 13.38 -18.92
C GLU A 619 5.19 12.05 -19.42
N GLY A 620 6.43 11.74 -19.04
CA GLY A 620 7.02 10.40 -19.21
C GLY A 620 6.23 9.29 -18.50
N GLY A 621 6.64 8.04 -18.69
CA GLY A 621 6.00 6.89 -18.09
C GLY A 621 6.30 6.75 -16.60
N SER A 622 5.27 6.60 -15.78
CA SER A 622 5.40 6.04 -14.43
C SER A 622 4.34 4.96 -14.17
N LYS A 623 4.48 4.23 -13.06
CA LYS A 623 3.48 3.25 -12.59
C LYS A 623 3.66 2.98 -11.11
N GLY A 624 2.55 2.76 -10.40
CA GLY A 624 2.53 2.19 -9.06
C GLY A 624 1.95 0.78 -9.05
N VAL A 625 2.53 -0.14 -8.29
CA VAL A 625 1.93 -1.46 -8.00
C VAL A 625 2.05 -1.74 -6.50
N ILE A 626 0.91 -2.09 -5.89
CA ILE A 626 0.74 -2.45 -4.48
C ILE A 626 0.35 -3.92 -4.42
N LEU A 627 1.11 -4.75 -3.72
CA LEU A 627 0.78 -6.16 -3.48
C LEU A 627 0.31 -6.34 -2.03
N LEU A 628 -0.94 -6.79 -1.85
CA LEU A 628 -1.51 -7.08 -0.53
C LEU A 628 -0.93 -8.37 0.06
N ASP A 629 -0.64 -8.38 1.36
CA ASP A 629 -0.22 -9.55 2.14
C ASP A 629 -1.32 -10.65 2.17
N PRO A 630 -0.99 -11.95 2.22
CA PRO A 630 -1.99 -13.03 2.23
C PRO A 630 -3.04 -12.92 3.34
N LYS A 631 -2.72 -12.32 4.50
CA LYS A 631 -3.66 -12.13 5.63
C LYS A 631 -4.51 -10.85 5.52
N GLN A 632 -4.33 -10.07 4.46
CA GLN A 632 -4.77 -8.67 4.33
C GLN A 632 -5.47 -8.40 2.98
N GLN A 633 -5.98 -9.44 2.31
CA GLN A 633 -6.64 -9.31 0.99
C GLN A 633 -7.94 -8.49 1.02
N ASP A 634 -8.51 -8.27 2.21
CA ASP A 634 -9.61 -7.35 2.47
C ASP A 634 -9.17 -5.87 2.56
N ARG A 635 -7.90 -5.58 2.88
CA ARG A 635 -7.35 -4.25 3.19
C ARG A 635 -6.88 -3.45 1.96
N ALA A 636 -7.59 -3.59 0.84
CA ALA A 636 -7.20 -2.93 -0.42
C ALA A 636 -7.21 -1.39 -0.32
N ARG A 637 -8.18 -0.85 0.42
CA ARG A 637 -8.32 0.59 0.64
C ARG A 637 -7.22 1.11 1.56
N GLU A 638 -7.05 0.50 2.73
CA GLU A 638 -6.09 0.93 3.75
C GLU A 638 -4.65 0.83 3.25
N ALA A 639 -4.32 -0.20 2.46
CA ALA A 639 -3.02 -0.32 1.80
C ALA A 639 -2.75 0.84 0.82
N PHE A 640 -3.75 1.25 0.05
CA PHE A 640 -3.65 2.39 -0.87
C PHE A 640 -3.57 3.72 -0.12
N GLU A 641 -4.40 3.92 0.90
CA GLU A 641 -4.39 5.13 1.72
C GLU A 641 -3.01 5.33 2.39
N LYS A 642 -2.44 4.26 2.97
CA LYS A 642 -1.07 4.26 3.51
C LYS A 642 0.02 4.48 2.46
N TYR A 643 -0.14 3.91 1.26
CA TYR A 643 0.81 4.08 0.16
C TYR A 643 0.88 5.52 -0.33
N ILE A 644 -0.28 6.19 -0.46
CA ILE A 644 -0.34 7.61 -0.82
C ILE A 644 0.22 8.50 0.30
N ASP A 645 -0.21 8.28 1.55
CA ASP A 645 0.22 9.11 2.69
C ASP A 645 1.73 9.06 2.93
N SER A 646 2.33 7.87 2.86
CA SER A 646 3.79 7.70 3.00
C SER A 646 4.60 8.17 1.77
N ILE A 647 3.99 8.29 0.58
CA ILE A 647 4.62 9.00 -0.54
C ILE A 647 4.56 10.52 -0.31
N LEU A 648 3.44 11.07 0.20
CA LEU A 648 3.33 12.49 0.57
C LEU A 648 4.30 12.89 1.69
N ASP A 649 4.74 11.95 2.53
CA ASP A 649 5.88 12.17 3.44
C ASP A 649 7.20 12.47 2.71
N LEU A 650 7.43 11.95 1.51
CA LEU A 650 8.68 12.16 0.75
C LEU A 650 8.64 13.33 -0.24
N LEU A 651 7.44 13.86 -0.53
CA LEU A 651 7.26 14.96 -1.49
C LEU A 651 7.06 16.33 -0.80
N LEU A 652 6.37 16.37 0.33
CA LEU A 652 5.99 17.63 0.98
C LEU A 652 7.06 18.13 1.98
N PRO A 653 7.26 19.45 2.15
CA PRO A 653 8.11 19.98 3.20
C PRO A 653 7.52 19.71 4.61
N ALA A 654 8.36 19.81 5.63
CA ALA A 654 7.94 19.78 7.03
C ALA A 654 7.39 21.15 7.45
N GLN A 655 6.06 21.30 7.46
CA GLN A 655 5.40 22.56 7.84
C GLN A 655 5.14 22.67 9.36
N THR A 656 4.94 21.55 10.05
CA THR A 656 4.51 21.52 11.46
C THR A 656 5.41 20.59 12.30
N PRO A 657 6.39 21.15 13.03
CA PRO A 657 7.18 20.42 14.02
C PRO A 657 6.34 19.54 14.95
N GLY A 658 6.84 18.33 15.26
CA GLY A 658 6.14 17.33 16.08
C GLY A 658 5.06 16.52 15.34
N ILE A 659 4.51 17.02 14.23
CA ILE A 659 3.71 16.21 13.29
C ILE A 659 4.65 15.62 12.23
N LYS A 660 5.38 16.49 11.53
CA LYS A 660 6.37 16.08 10.53
C LYS A 660 7.68 16.81 10.80
N ASN A 661 8.71 16.04 11.12
CA ASN A 661 10.07 16.55 11.22
C ASN A 661 10.64 16.78 9.81
N PRO A 662 11.64 17.65 9.63
CA PRO A 662 12.43 17.70 8.40
C PRO A 662 12.97 16.30 8.04
N LEU A 663 13.12 16.03 6.75
CA LEU A 663 13.78 14.82 6.25
C LEU A 663 15.17 15.21 5.73
N VAL A 664 16.13 14.29 5.81
CA VAL A 664 17.35 14.42 5.01
C VAL A 664 17.00 14.18 3.55
N ASP A 665 17.18 15.19 2.72
CA ASP A 665 16.95 15.14 1.28
C ASP A 665 18.28 15.20 0.51
N LEU A 666 18.70 14.04 -0.01
CA LEU A 666 19.87 13.88 -0.87
C LEU A 666 19.53 14.02 -2.36
N TYR A 667 18.25 14.16 -2.74
CA TYR A 667 17.81 14.46 -4.10
C TYR A 667 17.86 15.98 -4.38
N GLY A 668 17.55 16.81 -3.38
CA GLY A 668 17.85 18.24 -3.36
C GLY A 668 17.09 19.08 -4.40
N LYS A 669 15.95 18.58 -4.88
CA LYS A 669 15.07 19.22 -5.88
C LYS A 669 13.61 18.97 -5.52
N GLU A 670 12.72 19.87 -5.92
CA GLU A 670 11.28 19.61 -5.87
C GLU A 670 10.93 18.36 -6.70
N GLU A 671 9.96 17.60 -6.22
CA GLU A 671 9.53 16.33 -6.83
C GLU A 671 8.00 16.29 -6.84
N ILE A 672 7.40 16.31 -8.05
CA ILE A 672 5.95 16.25 -8.24
C ILE A 672 5.62 14.94 -8.95
N LEU A 673 4.60 14.22 -8.46
CA LEU A 673 4.09 13.00 -9.08
C LEU A 673 2.67 13.24 -9.60
N PHE A 674 2.40 12.77 -10.81
CA PHE A 674 1.08 12.72 -11.39
C PHE A 674 0.63 11.25 -11.44
N LEU A 675 -0.51 10.94 -10.81
CA LEU A 675 -0.99 9.57 -10.60
C LEU A 675 -2.32 9.36 -11.32
N GLY A 676 -2.72 8.10 -11.52
CA GLY A 676 -4.02 7.75 -12.08
C GLY A 676 -4.53 6.40 -11.61
N PRO A 677 -5.77 6.03 -11.97
CA PRO A 677 -6.33 4.72 -11.65
C PRO A 677 -5.71 3.60 -12.50
N ASP A 678 -5.85 2.38 -12.01
CA ASP A 678 -5.65 1.11 -12.71
C ASP A 678 -6.55 0.05 -12.04
N GLU A 679 -6.21 -1.24 -12.15
CA GLU A 679 -6.96 -2.32 -11.52
C GLU A 679 -7.06 -2.11 -9.98
N ASN A 680 -8.31 -2.15 -9.49
CA ASN A 680 -8.73 -2.01 -8.09
C ASN A 680 -8.56 -0.61 -7.43
N THR A 681 -8.22 0.47 -8.14
CA THR A 681 -8.00 1.81 -7.52
C THR A 681 -8.97 2.92 -7.92
N ALA A 682 -9.85 2.70 -8.91
CA ALA A 682 -10.69 3.76 -9.48
C ALA A 682 -11.60 4.51 -8.47
N GLU A 683 -12.10 3.82 -7.44
CA GLU A 683 -12.98 4.43 -6.41
C GLU A 683 -12.20 5.22 -5.33
N LEU A 684 -10.86 5.14 -5.33
CA LEU A 684 -10.00 5.70 -4.27
C LEU A 684 -9.33 7.04 -4.68
N VAL A 685 -9.48 7.44 -5.94
CA VAL A 685 -8.77 8.60 -6.53
C VAL A 685 -9.24 9.95 -5.99
N ASP A 686 -10.54 10.07 -5.67
CA ASP A 686 -11.12 11.28 -5.06
C ASP A 686 -10.56 11.47 -3.64
N TRP A 687 -10.46 10.39 -2.86
CA TRP A 687 -9.81 10.43 -1.55
C TRP A 687 -8.34 10.82 -1.68
N ALA A 688 -7.57 10.27 -2.64
CA ALA A 688 -6.15 10.61 -2.78
C ALA A 688 -5.93 12.08 -3.17
N THR A 689 -6.82 12.62 -4.01
CA THR A 689 -6.81 14.04 -4.42
C THR A 689 -7.12 14.96 -3.23
N GLU A 690 -8.19 14.65 -2.49
CA GLU A 690 -8.61 15.42 -1.32
C GLU A 690 -7.61 15.30 -0.16
N HIS A 691 -7.01 14.12 0.04
CA HIS A 691 -5.97 13.90 1.05
C HIS A 691 -4.71 14.70 0.75
N ALA A 692 -4.29 14.80 -0.52
CA ALA A 692 -3.20 15.70 -0.90
C ALA A 692 -3.53 17.18 -0.60
N ARG A 693 -4.79 17.61 -0.79
CA ARG A 693 -5.26 18.94 -0.43
C ARG A 693 -5.19 19.18 1.09
N VAL A 694 -5.69 18.24 1.89
CA VAL A 694 -5.66 18.28 3.37
C VAL A 694 -4.23 18.24 3.91
N ARG A 695 -3.34 17.46 3.29
CA ARG A 695 -1.89 17.40 3.60
C ARG A 695 -1.12 18.67 3.18
N GLY A 696 -1.77 19.63 2.50
CA GLY A 696 -1.17 20.92 2.13
C GLY A 696 -0.32 20.90 0.85
N ALA A 697 -0.58 19.97 -0.09
CA ALA A 697 0.11 19.91 -1.37
C ALA A 697 -0.36 21.04 -2.32
N PRO A 698 0.52 21.93 -2.82
CA PRO A 698 0.11 23.03 -3.70
C PRO A 698 -0.43 22.55 -5.06
N TRP A 699 0.03 21.38 -5.50
CA TRP A 699 -0.36 20.73 -6.76
C TRP A 699 -1.51 19.71 -6.59
N TRP A 700 -2.27 19.74 -5.49
CA TRP A 700 -3.28 18.72 -5.15
C TRP A 700 -4.27 18.40 -6.29
N LYS A 701 -4.76 19.43 -7.01
CA LYS A 701 -5.67 19.31 -8.16
C LYS A 701 -5.15 18.36 -9.23
N SER A 702 -3.84 18.38 -9.47
CA SER A 702 -3.14 17.57 -10.48
C SER A 702 -2.61 16.24 -9.97
N PHE A 703 -2.56 16.02 -8.65
CA PHE A 703 -1.93 14.84 -8.05
C PHE A 703 -2.49 13.52 -8.57
N PHE A 704 -3.81 13.45 -8.73
CA PHE A 704 -4.51 12.30 -9.28
C PHE A 704 -5.38 12.71 -10.48
N THR A 705 -5.34 11.89 -11.53
CA THR A 705 -6.14 12.03 -12.75
C THR A 705 -7.30 11.03 -12.79
N GLY A 706 -8.38 11.32 -13.52
CA GLY A 706 -9.54 10.43 -13.60
C GLY A 706 -10.43 10.46 -12.35
N LYS A 707 -10.27 11.50 -11.54
CA LYS A 707 -11.13 11.87 -10.41
C LYS A 707 -12.53 12.27 -10.87
N SER A 708 -13.48 12.35 -9.94
CA SER A 708 -14.86 12.71 -10.27
C SER A 708 -14.97 14.14 -10.81
N PRO A 709 -16.00 14.46 -11.62
CA PRO A 709 -16.26 15.82 -12.09
C PRO A 709 -16.43 16.85 -10.96
N LYS A 710 -16.78 16.44 -9.74
CA LYS A 710 -16.85 17.34 -8.56
C LYS A 710 -15.47 17.89 -8.18
N LEU A 711 -14.41 17.11 -8.43
CA LEU A 711 -13.00 17.51 -8.26
C LEU A 711 -12.36 17.90 -9.60
N GLY A 712 -13.17 18.19 -10.63
CA GLY A 712 -12.70 18.68 -11.94
C GLY A 712 -11.98 17.65 -12.82
N GLY A 713 -12.12 16.34 -12.52
CA GLY A 713 -11.60 15.27 -13.38
C GLY A 713 -12.52 14.96 -14.57
N ILE A 714 -11.97 14.33 -15.60
CA ILE A 714 -12.65 14.09 -16.89
C ILE A 714 -12.93 12.59 -17.06
N PRO A 715 -14.18 12.10 -16.88
CA PRO A 715 -14.50 10.68 -16.99
C PRO A 715 -14.29 10.15 -18.41
N HIS A 716 -13.20 9.39 -18.60
CA HIS A 716 -12.82 8.82 -19.90
C HIS A 716 -13.96 8.00 -20.53
N ASP A 717 -14.64 7.21 -19.71
CA ASP A 717 -15.73 6.32 -20.07
C ASP A 717 -16.99 7.04 -20.58
N ALA A 718 -17.35 8.18 -19.98
CA ALA A 718 -18.52 8.96 -20.36
C ALA A 718 -18.31 9.71 -21.69
N TYR A 719 -17.06 10.03 -22.03
CA TYR A 719 -16.68 10.78 -23.23
C TYR A 719 -16.00 9.91 -24.30
N GLY A 720 -15.91 8.60 -24.08
CA GLY A 720 -15.28 7.64 -24.98
C GLY A 720 -13.81 7.94 -25.30
N MET A 721 -13.08 8.57 -24.38
CA MET A 721 -11.77 9.19 -24.66
C MET A 721 -10.78 8.22 -25.30
N THR A 722 -10.63 7.03 -24.73
CA THR A 722 -9.74 5.98 -25.25
C THR A 722 -10.24 5.47 -26.62
N THR A 723 -11.55 5.31 -26.79
CA THR A 723 -12.18 4.84 -28.02
C THR A 723 -12.06 5.85 -29.17
N LEU A 724 -12.12 7.15 -28.91
CA LEU A 724 -11.94 8.19 -29.94
C LEU A 724 -10.57 8.09 -30.64
N SER A 725 -9.53 7.67 -29.91
CA SER A 725 -8.22 7.34 -30.47
C SER A 725 -8.30 6.09 -31.36
N VAL A 726 -8.84 4.98 -30.84
CA VAL A 726 -8.97 3.70 -31.56
C VAL A 726 -9.78 3.87 -32.86
N ARG A 727 -10.92 4.58 -32.78
CA ARG A 727 -11.77 4.92 -33.92
C ARG A 727 -11.05 5.69 -34.99
N GLU A 728 -10.11 6.57 -34.66
CA GLU A 728 -9.43 7.36 -35.69
C GLU A 728 -8.40 6.53 -36.48
N TYR A 729 -7.84 5.46 -35.90
CA TYR A 729 -7.09 4.45 -36.65
C TYR A 729 -8.01 3.62 -37.56
N VAL A 730 -9.16 3.16 -37.05
CA VAL A 730 -10.16 2.40 -37.83
C VAL A 730 -10.68 3.24 -39.00
N ASN A 731 -11.11 4.48 -38.73
CA ASN A 731 -11.52 5.45 -39.73
C ASN A 731 -10.39 5.77 -40.71
N GLY A 732 -9.14 5.84 -40.23
CA GLY A 732 -7.94 6.01 -41.07
C GLY A 732 -7.81 4.91 -42.12
N ILE A 733 -7.94 3.64 -41.74
CA ILE A 733 -7.94 2.50 -42.67
C ILE A 733 -9.04 2.68 -43.72
N TYR A 734 -10.26 3.00 -43.29
CA TYR A 734 -11.39 3.19 -44.21
C TYR A 734 -11.19 4.37 -45.17
N ARG A 735 -10.60 5.49 -44.71
CA ARG A 735 -10.25 6.64 -45.57
C ARG A 735 -9.20 6.27 -46.63
N LYS A 736 -8.13 5.57 -46.23
CA LYS A 736 -7.04 5.18 -47.14
C LYS A 736 -7.52 4.17 -48.20
N LEU A 737 -8.31 3.18 -47.78
CA LEU A 737 -8.81 2.12 -48.65
C LEU A 737 -10.15 2.43 -49.32
N LYS A 738 -10.76 3.58 -49.04
CA LYS A 738 -12.06 4.05 -49.57
C LYS A 738 -13.21 3.06 -49.31
N LEU A 739 -13.23 2.50 -48.10
CA LEU A 739 -14.21 1.52 -47.66
C LEU A 739 -15.47 2.21 -47.12
N ASP A 740 -16.66 1.65 -47.40
CA ASP A 740 -17.90 2.04 -46.73
C ASP A 740 -18.01 1.29 -45.39
N PRO A 741 -17.93 1.99 -44.23
CA PRO A 741 -17.97 1.35 -42.92
C PRO A 741 -19.23 0.53 -42.67
N SER A 742 -20.38 0.91 -43.25
CA SER A 742 -21.66 0.20 -43.05
C SER A 742 -21.66 -1.21 -43.66
N THR A 743 -20.75 -1.47 -44.60
CA THR A 743 -20.58 -2.79 -45.24
C THR A 743 -19.56 -3.69 -44.53
N ILE A 744 -18.70 -3.13 -43.69
CA ILE A 744 -17.63 -3.85 -42.99
C ILE A 744 -18.23 -4.75 -41.91
N ARG A 745 -17.90 -6.05 -41.96
CA ARG A 745 -18.31 -7.02 -40.93
C ARG A 745 -17.30 -7.01 -39.79
N LYS A 746 -17.78 -6.86 -38.55
CA LYS A 746 -16.94 -6.51 -37.40
C LYS A 746 -17.05 -7.52 -36.25
N MET A 747 -15.89 -7.93 -35.74
CA MET A 747 -15.78 -8.64 -34.47
C MET A 747 -15.24 -7.71 -33.38
N GLN A 748 -15.66 -7.95 -32.13
CA GLN A 748 -15.15 -7.26 -30.95
C GLN A 748 -14.98 -8.24 -29.78
N THR A 749 -13.87 -8.14 -29.05
CA THR A 749 -13.74 -8.72 -27.69
C THR A 749 -13.86 -7.60 -26.67
N GLY A 750 -14.43 -7.88 -25.49
CA GLY A 750 -14.91 -6.83 -24.57
C GLY A 750 -16.32 -6.41 -24.96
N GLY A 751 -17.26 -6.54 -24.01
CA GLY A 751 -18.69 -6.41 -24.28
C GLY A 751 -19.21 -4.97 -24.29
N PRO A 752 -20.54 -4.80 -24.39
CA PRO A 752 -21.22 -3.51 -24.25
C PRO A 752 -21.24 -2.99 -22.80
N ASP A 753 -20.76 -3.79 -21.84
CA ASP A 753 -20.53 -3.42 -20.44
C ASP A 753 -19.27 -2.54 -20.25
N GLY A 754 -18.16 -2.92 -20.88
CA GLY A 754 -16.87 -2.23 -20.72
C GLY A 754 -16.82 -0.84 -21.36
N ASP A 755 -15.94 0.03 -20.86
CA ASP A 755 -15.69 1.37 -21.42
C ASP A 755 -15.47 1.32 -22.93
N LEU A 756 -14.32 0.77 -23.33
CA LEU A 756 -13.91 0.79 -24.72
C LEU A 756 -14.91 0.07 -25.63
N GLY A 757 -15.47 -1.05 -25.15
CA GLY A 757 -16.39 -1.90 -25.91
C GLY A 757 -17.76 -1.28 -26.11
N SER A 758 -18.33 -0.62 -25.10
CA SER A 758 -19.60 0.10 -25.23
C SER A 758 -19.45 1.33 -26.14
N ASN A 759 -18.34 2.05 -26.00
CA ASN A 759 -18.07 3.26 -26.78
C ASN A 759 -17.75 2.93 -28.24
N GLU A 760 -17.12 1.78 -28.52
CA GLU A 760 -16.83 1.32 -29.88
C GLU A 760 -18.11 0.90 -30.64
N ILE A 761 -19.14 0.41 -29.93
CA ILE A 761 -20.49 0.14 -30.45
C ILE A 761 -21.24 1.45 -30.75
N LYS A 762 -21.18 2.43 -29.83
CA LYS A 762 -21.83 3.75 -29.97
C LYS A 762 -21.25 4.56 -31.13
N LEU A 763 -19.91 4.62 -31.23
CA LEU A 763 -19.19 5.44 -32.22
C LEU A 763 -18.99 4.74 -33.57
N GLY A 764 -18.94 3.41 -33.60
CA GLY A 764 -18.89 2.63 -34.84
C GLY A 764 -20.25 2.52 -35.52
N ASN A 765 -20.26 2.37 -36.84
CA ASN A 765 -21.45 2.10 -37.67
C ASN A 765 -21.31 0.81 -38.51
N GLU A 766 -20.34 -0.04 -38.17
CA GLU A 766 -20.11 -1.32 -38.85
C GLU A 766 -21.18 -2.37 -38.55
N LYS A 767 -21.22 -3.40 -39.40
CA LYS A 767 -22.06 -4.57 -39.23
C LYS A 767 -21.40 -5.55 -38.25
N TYR A 768 -21.72 -5.43 -36.96
CA TYR A 768 -21.25 -6.37 -35.93
C TYR A 768 -21.73 -7.80 -36.22
N THR A 769 -20.80 -8.73 -36.40
CA THR A 769 -21.06 -10.16 -36.62
C THR A 769 -20.66 -11.03 -35.43
N ALA A 770 -19.84 -10.53 -34.51
CA ALA A 770 -19.59 -11.19 -33.22
C ALA A 770 -19.13 -10.23 -32.11
N ILE A 771 -19.58 -10.51 -30.89
CA ILE A 771 -19.12 -9.89 -29.64
C ILE A 771 -18.78 -10.99 -28.64
N VAL A 772 -17.64 -10.87 -27.96
CA VAL A 772 -17.13 -11.83 -26.98
C VAL A 772 -16.82 -11.09 -25.68
N ASP A 773 -17.43 -11.46 -24.55
CA ASP A 773 -17.34 -10.71 -23.30
C ASP A 773 -17.15 -11.58 -22.04
N GLY A 774 -17.35 -11.00 -20.86
CA GLY A 774 -17.28 -11.70 -19.59
C GLY A 774 -18.21 -12.91 -19.50
N SER A 775 -19.42 -12.80 -20.06
CA SER A 775 -20.50 -13.78 -19.99
C SER A 775 -20.48 -14.84 -21.09
N GLY A 776 -19.90 -14.59 -22.27
CA GLY A 776 -19.90 -15.59 -23.34
C GLY A 776 -19.44 -15.11 -24.73
N VAL A 777 -20.04 -15.73 -25.75
CA VAL A 777 -19.99 -15.36 -27.17
C VAL A 777 -21.40 -15.09 -27.67
N LEU A 778 -21.58 -14.02 -28.44
CA LEU A 778 -22.78 -13.69 -29.21
C LEU A 778 -22.33 -13.48 -30.66
N ALA A 779 -22.87 -14.24 -31.61
CA ALA A 779 -22.45 -14.18 -33.00
C ALA A 779 -23.62 -14.37 -33.97
N ASP A 780 -23.61 -13.61 -35.07
CA ASP A 780 -24.54 -13.77 -36.18
C ASP A 780 -23.85 -13.43 -37.51
N PRO A 781 -23.68 -14.38 -38.44
CA PRO A 781 -23.14 -14.13 -39.79
C PRO A 781 -23.96 -13.10 -40.60
N ASN A 782 -25.26 -13.01 -40.35
CA ASN A 782 -26.18 -12.05 -40.95
C ASN A 782 -26.18 -10.68 -40.23
N GLY A 783 -25.48 -10.56 -39.10
CA GLY A 783 -25.29 -9.33 -38.32
C GLY A 783 -26.26 -9.16 -37.16
N LEU A 784 -25.75 -8.65 -36.04
CA LEU A 784 -26.50 -8.38 -34.80
C LEU A 784 -27.35 -7.09 -34.91
N ASP A 785 -28.48 -7.01 -34.20
CA ASP A 785 -29.36 -5.84 -34.21
C ASP A 785 -28.68 -4.63 -33.55
N ARG A 786 -28.44 -3.58 -34.34
CA ARG A 786 -27.76 -2.36 -33.86
C ARG A 786 -28.51 -1.64 -32.75
N THR A 787 -29.85 -1.65 -32.77
CA THR A 787 -30.69 -1.02 -31.74
C THR A 787 -30.50 -1.71 -30.40
N GLU A 788 -30.45 -3.04 -30.44
CA GLU A 788 -30.25 -3.87 -29.26
C GLU A 788 -28.80 -3.76 -28.73
N LEU A 789 -27.81 -3.74 -29.62
CA LEU A 789 -26.42 -3.47 -29.21
C LEU A 789 -26.24 -2.08 -28.59
N LEU A 790 -26.94 -1.05 -29.10
CA LEU A 790 -26.96 0.29 -28.48
C LEU A 790 -27.63 0.25 -27.10
N ARG A 791 -28.78 -0.44 -26.95
CA ARG A 791 -29.44 -0.64 -25.64
C ARG A 791 -28.49 -1.26 -24.63
N LEU A 792 -27.75 -2.30 -25.00
CA LEU A 792 -26.77 -2.93 -24.10
C LEU A 792 -25.60 -1.98 -23.78
N ALA A 793 -25.09 -1.25 -24.78
CA ALA A 793 -23.97 -0.32 -24.61
C ALA A 793 -24.31 0.92 -23.78
N GLU A 794 -25.54 1.41 -23.84
CA GLU A 794 -26.06 2.50 -23.02
C GLU A 794 -26.29 2.05 -21.57
N ASN A 795 -26.90 0.87 -21.37
CA ASN A 795 -27.23 0.34 -20.04
C ASN A 795 -26.11 -0.49 -19.39
N ARG A 796 -24.92 -0.55 -20.00
CA ARG A 796 -23.73 -1.30 -19.55
C ARG A 796 -24.02 -2.77 -19.24
N LYS A 797 -24.61 -3.45 -20.22
CA LYS A 797 -25.00 -4.86 -20.11
C LYS A 797 -24.14 -5.77 -20.97
N MET A 798 -23.76 -6.91 -20.40
CA MET A 798 -23.12 -8.01 -21.13
C MET A 798 -24.12 -8.69 -22.09
N ILE A 799 -23.61 -9.43 -23.07
CA ILE A 799 -24.39 -10.09 -24.13
C ILE A 799 -25.37 -11.16 -23.62
N VAL A 800 -25.23 -11.63 -22.37
CA VAL A 800 -26.24 -12.46 -21.68
C VAL A 800 -27.60 -11.75 -21.50
N GLU A 801 -27.63 -10.42 -21.62
CA GLU A 801 -28.85 -9.60 -21.57
C GLU A 801 -29.40 -9.23 -22.95
N TYR A 802 -28.80 -9.74 -24.04
CA TYR A 802 -29.28 -9.57 -25.43
C TYR A 802 -30.61 -10.32 -25.64
N ASP A 803 -31.54 -9.71 -26.38
CA ASP A 803 -32.78 -10.32 -26.85
C ASP A 803 -32.52 -11.32 -27.98
N ASP A 804 -32.50 -12.61 -27.66
CA ASP A 804 -32.27 -13.69 -28.65
C ASP A 804 -33.30 -13.70 -29.79
N SER A 805 -34.48 -13.06 -29.65
CA SER A 805 -35.43 -12.92 -30.76
C SER A 805 -34.94 -11.98 -31.87
N LYS A 806 -33.85 -11.25 -31.63
CA LYS A 806 -33.11 -10.44 -32.60
C LYS A 806 -32.04 -11.19 -33.37
N LEU A 807 -31.76 -12.45 -33.03
CA LEU A 807 -30.85 -13.28 -33.82
C LEU A 807 -31.55 -13.76 -35.09
N SER A 808 -30.79 -13.86 -36.18
CA SER A 808 -31.23 -14.62 -37.35
C SER A 808 -31.18 -16.12 -37.06
N LYS A 809 -31.79 -16.92 -37.94
CA LYS A 809 -31.73 -18.39 -37.92
C LYS A 809 -30.31 -18.99 -37.92
N ASP A 810 -29.29 -18.21 -38.29
CA ASP A 810 -27.88 -18.62 -38.36
C ASP A 810 -27.05 -18.06 -37.19
N GLY A 811 -27.66 -17.20 -36.34
CA GLY A 811 -27.05 -16.58 -35.17
C GLY A 811 -27.22 -17.42 -33.89
N TYR A 812 -26.39 -17.15 -32.89
CA TYR A 812 -26.35 -17.88 -31.63
C TYR A 812 -25.70 -17.08 -30.50
N ARG A 813 -26.05 -17.47 -29.26
CA ARG A 813 -25.35 -17.09 -28.03
C ARG A 813 -24.88 -18.36 -27.31
N VAL A 814 -23.68 -18.32 -26.75
CA VAL A 814 -23.10 -19.39 -25.90
C VAL A 814 -22.45 -18.73 -24.69
N LEU A 815 -22.95 -19.04 -23.50
CA LEU A 815 -22.51 -18.50 -22.22
C LEU A 815 -21.33 -19.31 -21.66
N VAL A 816 -20.57 -18.73 -20.72
CA VAL A 816 -19.38 -19.38 -20.13
C VAL A 816 -19.70 -20.69 -19.38
N ASP A 817 -20.90 -20.81 -18.84
CA ASP A 817 -21.39 -21.97 -18.07
C ASP A 817 -22.06 -23.04 -18.95
N ASP A 818 -22.26 -22.76 -20.25
CA ASP A 818 -22.92 -23.69 -21.17
C ASP A 818 -22.04 -24.92 -21.47
N THR A 819 -22.69 -26.08 -21.64
CA THR A 819 -22.03 -27.33 -22.02
C THR A 819 -22.82 -28.08 -23.09
N ASN A 820 -22.10 -28.62 -24.08
CA ASN A 820 -22.64 -29.40 -25.20
C ASN A 820 -23.75 -28.68 -26.02
N VAL A 821 -23.61 -27.37 -26.23
CA VAL A 821 -24.53 -26.58 -27.06
C VAL A 821 -24.27 -26.84 -28.54
N THR A 822 -25.28 -27.25 -29.29
CA THR A 822 -25.21 -27.41 -30.75
C THR A 822 -25.50 -26.08 -31.44
N LEU A 823 -24.54 -25.58 -32.21
CA LEU A 823 -24.68 -24.36 -33.01
C LEU A 823 -25.57 -24.59 -34.25
N PRO A 824 -26.11 -23.55 -34.90
CA PRO A 824 -26.84 -23.66 -36.18
C PRO A 824 -26.05 -24.35 -37.32
N SER A 825 -24.72 -24.41 -37.22
CA SER A 825 -23.84 -25.15 -38.13
C SER A 825 -23.82 -26.67 -37.92
N GLY A 826 -24.43 -27.17 -36.83
CA GLY A 826 -24.31 -28.57 -36.37
C GLY A 826 -23.06 -28.86 -35.53
N GLU A 827 -22.20 -27.87 -35.28
CA GLU A 827 -21.03 -28.02 -34.38
C GLU A 827 -21.48 -28.06 -32.91
N VAL A 828 -20.93 -29.00 -32.13
CA VAL A 828 -21.21 -29.11 -30.69
C VAL A 828 -20.10 -28.43 -29.89
N VAL A 829 -20.45 -27.32 -29.21
CA VAL A 829 -19.58 -26.63 -28.26
C VAL A 829 -19.64 -27.34 -26.92
N THR A 830 -18.62 -28.12 -26.61
CA THR A 830 -18.57 -28.94 -25.38
C THR A 830 -18.47 -28.11 -24.10
N ASN A 831 -17.81 -26.95 -24.14
CA ASN A 831 -17.64 -26.05 -22.99
C ASN A 831 -17.58 -24.57 -23.44
N GLY A 832 -18.54 -23.78 -22.98
CA GLY A 832 -18.69 -22.37 -23.34
C GLY A 832 -17.54 -21.47 -22.88
N THR A 833 -16.97 -21.72 -21.70
CA THR A 833 -15.75 -21.01 -21.23
C THR A 833 -14.57 -21.20 -22.19
N SER A 834 -14.33 -22.42 -22.68
CA SER A 834 -13.27 -22.72 -23.66
C SER A 834 -13.54 -22.06 -25.01
N PHE A 835 -14.79 -22.08 -25.46
CA PHE A 835 -15.25 -21.43 -26.69
C PHE A 835 -15.05 -19.91 -26.64
N ARG A 836 -15.56 -19.25 -25.59
CA ARG A 836 -15.38 -17.82 -25.31
C ARG A 836 -13.90 -17.42 -25.22
N ASN A 837 -13.06 -18.29 -24.69
CA ASN A 837 -11.62 -18.07 -24.59
C ASN A 837 -10.83 -18.29 -25.90
N THR A 838 -11.47 -18.81 -26.96
CA THR A 838 -10.81 -19.16 -28.24
C THR A 838 -11.56 -18.68 -29.50
N PHE A 839 -12.74 -18.07 -29.36
CA PHE A 839 -13.60 -17.68 -30.48
C PHE A 839 -12.92 -16.73 -31.48
N HIS A 840 -12.15 -15.77 -30.99
CA HIS A 840 -11.40 -14.80 -31.79
C HIS A 840 -10.25 -15.42 -32.64
N LEU A 841 -10.04 -16.73 -32.54
CA LEU A 841 -9.08 -17.51 -33.34
C LEU A 841 -9.77 -18.36 -34.43
N ARG A 842 -11.08 -18.18 -34.66
CA ARG A 842 -11.87 -18.99 -35.59
C ARG A 842 -12.03 -18.27 -36.93
N ASP A 843 -11.75 -18.97 -38.02
CA ASP A 843 -12.20 -18.56 -39.36
C ASP A 843 -13.71 -18.81 -39.48
N THR A 844 -14.49 -17.75 -39.29
CA THR A 844 -15.96 -17.74 -39.50
C THR A 844 -16.34 -17.31 -40.93
N GLY A 845 -15.39 -16.91 -41.76
CA GLY A 845 -15.64 -16.21 -43.04
C GLY A 845 -16.41 -14.88 -42.92
N SER A 846 -16.68 -14.39 -41.70
CA SER A 846 -17.67 -13.33 -41.41
C SER A 846 -17.09 -12.08 -40.72
N VAL A 847 -15.76 -11.89 -40.76
CA VAL A 847 -15.07 -10.78 -40.09
C VAL A 847 -14.10 -10.12 -41.08
N ASP A 848 -14.30 -8.84 -41.36
CA ASP A 848 -13.39 -8.00 -42.16
C ASP A 848 -12.51 -7.11 -41.27
N SER A 849 -13.04 -6.72 -40.10
CA SER A 849 -12.38 -5.86 -39.12
C SER A 849 -12.52 -6.42 -37.70
N PHE A 850 -11.41 -6.45 -36.95
CA PHE A 850 -11.40 -6.87 -35.54
C PHE A 850 -10.82 -5.76 -34.66
N VAL A 851 -11.61 -5.30 -33.70
CA VAL A 851 -11.19 -4.35 -32.68
C VAL A 851 -11.27 -5.03 -31.31
N PRO A 852 -10.18 -5.64 -30.79
CA PRO A 852 -10.20 -6.16 -29.43
C PRO A 852 -10.27 -4.99 -28.44
N CYS A 853 -11.41 -4.81 -27.78
CA CYS A 853 -11.69 -3.79 -26.77
C CYS A 853 -11.54 -4.30 -25.33
N GLY A 854 -11.33 -5.60 -25.15
CA GLY A 854 -11.07 -6.28 -23.88
C GLY A 854 -10.62 -7.72 -24.10
N GLY A 855 -10.37 -8.44 -23.00
CA GLY A 855 -9.85 -9.81 -23.01
C GLY A 855 -8.51 -9.92 -22.28
N ARG A 856 -7.86 -11.09 -22.37
CA ARG A 856 -6.60 -11.37 -21.66
C ARG A 856 -5.40 -10.87 -22.47
N PRO A 857 -4.30 -10.45 -21.82
CA PRO A 857 -3.01 -10.29 -22.51
C PRO A 857 -2.60 -11.59 -23.21
N ALA A 858 -1.90 -11.49 -24.34
CA ALA A 858 -1.48 -12.62 -25.18
C ALA A 858 -2.63 -13.58 -25.58
N SER A 859 -3.84 -13.06 -25.77
CA SER A 859 -4.96 -13.81 -26.35
C SER A 859 -4.70 -14.26 -27.80
N ILE A 860 -3.79 -13.57 -28.51
CA ILE A 860 -3.17 -14.07 -29.74
C ILE A 860 -1.64 -14.06 -29.52
N ASP A 861 -1.05 -15.25 -29.55
CA ASP A 861 0.38 -15.49 -29.34
C ASP A 861 1.03 -16.20 -30.54
N LEU A 862 2.35 -16.40 -30.48
CA LEU A 862 3.14 -17.07 -31.52
C LEU A 862 2.63 -18.47 -31.90
N ILE A 863 1.89 -19.16 -31.01
CA ILE A 863 1.34 -20.49 -31.26
C ILE A 863 -0.04 -20.36 -31.94
N THR A 864 -0.92 -19.55 -31.37
CA THR A 864 -2.32 -19.41 -31.76
C THR A 864 -2.54 -18.56 -33.01
N VAL A 865 -1.64 -17.62 -33.32
CA VAL A 865 -1.73 -16.74 -34.51
C VAL A 865 -1.90 -17.52 -35.82
N ASN A 866 -1.30 -18.71 -35.93
CA ASN A 866 -1.38 -19.56 -37.11
C ASN A 866 -2.81 -20.00 -37.44
N ARG A 867 -3.76 -19.96 -36.49
CA ARG A 867 -5.18 -20.23 -36.73
C ARG A 867 -5.89 -19.11 -37.53
N LEU A 868 -5.30 -17.91 -37.53
CA LEU A 868 -5.76 -16.77 -38.31
C LEU A 868 -5.06 -16.66 -39.68
N ILE A 869 -4.18 -17.61 -40.02
CA ILE A 869 -3.47 -17.63 -41.31
C ILE A 869 -4.00 -18.79 -42.17
N LYS A 870 -4.43 -18.47 -43.38
CA LYS A 870 -4.99 -19.41 -44.36
C LYS A 870 -4.39 -19.12 -45.73
N ASP A 871 -3.83 -20.14 -46.37
CA ASP A 871 -3.14 -20.02 -47.68
C ASP A 871 -2.08 -18.89 -47.73
N GLY A 872 -1.39 -18.68 -46.59
CA GLY A 872 -0.38 -17.63 -46.42
C GLY A 872 -0.92 -16.22 -46.15
N LYS A 873 -2.24 -16.04 -46.01
CA LYS A 873 -2.90 -14.75 -45.77
C LYS A 873 -3.65 -14.71 -44.45
N SER A 874 -3.76 -13.53 -43.85
CA SER A 874 -4.62 -13.34 -42.67
C SER A 874 -6.10 -13.46 -43.06
N VAL A 875 -6.87 -14.21 -42.27
CA VAL A 875 -8.35 -14.28 -42.41
C VAL A 875 -9.05 -13.03 -41.86
N ILE A 876 -8.33 -12.15 -41.15
CA ILE A 876 -8.82 -10.86 -40.66
C ILE A 876 -7.99 -9.74 -41.32
N PRO A 877 -8.52 -9.04 -42.35
CA PRO A 877 -7.80 -7.99 -43.07
C PRO A 877 -7.35 -6.80 -42.21
N TYR A 878 -8.20 -6.34 -41.28
CA TYR A 878 -7.96 -5.11 -40.51
C TYR A 878 -8.02 -5.37 -39.01
N LEU A 879 -7.01 -4.92 -38.26
CA LEU A 879 -6.94 -5.12 -36.81
C LEU A 879 -6.40 -3.87 -36.09
N VAL A 880 -7.17 -3.32 -35.17
CA VAL A 880 -6.76 -2.16 -34.35
C VAL A 880 -6.89 -2.53 -32.87
N GLU A 881 -5.77 -2.66 -32.16
CA GLU A 881 -5.78 -3.03 -30.74
C GLU A 881 -6.29 -1.89 -29.84
N GLY A 882 -7.51 -2.04 -29.34
CA GLY A 882 -8.02 -1.23 -28.24
C GLY A 882 -7.54 -1.69 -26.86
N ALA A 883 -7.45 -2.99 -26.65
CA ALA A 883 -7.01 -3.64 -25.41
C ALA A 883 -5.48 -3.70 -25.31
N ASN A 884 -4.96 -3.51 -24.09
CA ASN A 884 -3.52 -3.58 -23.82
C ASN A 884 -2.99 -5.01 -24.03
N LEU A 885 -1.89 -5.14 -24.80
CA LEU A 885 -1.13 -6.39 -24.97
C LEU A 885 -1.95 -7.62 -25.42
N PHE A 886 -3.07 -7.43 -26.13
CA PHE A 886 -3.94 -8.55 -26.55
C PHE A 886 -3.22 -9.51 -27.52
N ILE A 887 -2.37 -8.98 -28.41
CA ILE A 887 -1.54 -9.73 -29.37
C ILE A 887 -0.07 -9.62 -28.97
N THR A 888 0.69 -10.72 -28.96
CA THR A 888 2.15 -10.66 -28.74
C THR A 888 2.87 -9.99 -29.93
N GLN A 889 4.07 -9.44 -29.72
CA GLN A 889 4.77 -8.70 -30.79
C GLN A 889 5.18 -9.62 -31.95
N GLU A 890 5.44 -10.90 -31.67
CA GLU A 890 5.78 -11.92 -32.65
C GLU A 890 4.55 -12.27 -33.51
N ALA A 891 3.39 -12.43 -32.88
CA ALA A 891 2.12 -12.65 -33.57
C ALA A 891 1.70 -11.46 -34.44
N LYS A 892 1.98 -10.22 -34.01
CA LYS A 892 1.79 -9.01 -34.83
C LYS A 892 2.57 -9.09 -36.14
N LEU A 893 3.86 -9.45 -36.07
CA LEU A 893 4.71 -9.56 -37.27
C LEU A 893 4.21 -10.64 -38.23
N ILE A 894 3.74 -11.79 -37.72
CA ILE A 894 3.17 -12.87 -38.55
C ILE A 894 1.88 -12.42 -39.25
N LEU A 895 0.99 -11.71 -38.54
CA LEU A 895 -0.24 -11.15 -39.12
C LEU A 895 0.07 -10.12 -40.21
N GLU A 896 1.01 -9.20 -39.97
CA GLU A 896 1.42 -8.19 -40.95
C GLU A 896 2.11 -8.82 -42.19
N GLN A 897 2.97 -9.83 -42.00
CA GLN A 897 3.57 -10.60 -43.11
C GLN A 897 2.51 -11.33 -43.94
N ALA A 898 1.43 -11.78 -43.32
CA ALA A 898 0.27 -12.38 -43.99
C ALA A 898 -0.73 -11.34 -44.53
N GLY A 899 -0.36 -10.05 -44.59
CA GLY A 899 -1.14 -8.98 -45.21
C GLY A 899 -2.21 -8.33 -44.34
N CYS A 900 -2.24 -8.58 -43.02
CA CYS A 900 -3.11 -7.85 -42.10
C CYS A 900 -2.62 -6.41 -41.91
N ILE A 901 -3.53 -5.43 -42.02
CA ILE A 901 -3.24 -4.05 -41.61
C ILE A 901 -3.50 -3.93 -40.11
N LEU A 902 -2.41 -4.08 -39.35
CA LEU A 902 -2.43 -4.11 -37.89
C LEU A 902 -1.91 -2.80 -37.28
N TYR A 903 -2.64 -2.25 -36.30
CA TYR A 903 -2.16 -1.19 -35.42
C TYR A 903 -2.13 -1.63 -33.96
N LYS A 904 -0.97 -1.45 -33.30
CA LYS A 904 -0.73 -1.88 -31.92
C LYS A 904 -1.30 -0.93 -30.88
N ASP A 905 -1.60 -1.48 -29.71
CA ASP A 905 -2.17 -0.79 -28.56
C ASP A 905 -1.43 0.49 -28.16
N ALA A 906 -0.09 0.46 -28.22
CA ALA A 906 0.79 1.59 -27.89
C ALA A 906 0.72 2.80 -28.85
N SER A 907 -0.07 2.67 -29.92
CA SER A 907 -0.47 3.77 -30.80
C SER A 907 -1.99 3.98 -30.77
N ALA A 908 -2.76 2.90 -30.92
CA ALA A 908 -4.21 2.99 -31.08
C ALA A 908 -4.96 3.49 -29.82
N ASN A 909 -4.57 3.08 -28.61
CA ASN A 909 -5.37 3.32 -27.39
C ASN A 909 -4.92 4.52 -26.52
N LYS A 910 -4.20 5.50 -27.11
CA LYS A 910 -3.63 6.65 -26.38
C LYS A 910 -4.65 7.70 -25.89
N GLY A 911 -5.93 7.60 -26.25
CA GLY A 911 -6.91 8.63 -25.97
C GLY A 911 -7.07 8.97 -24.47
N GLY A 912 -7.13 7.94 -23.60
CA GLY A 912 -7.16 8.14 -22.16
C GLY A 912 -5.89 8.82 -21.60
N VAL A 913 -4.69 8.49 -22.11
CA VAL A 913 -3.45 9.15 -21.63
C VAL A 913 -3.35 10.60 -22.09
N THR A 914 -3.95 10.96 -23.23
CA THR A 914 -4.05 12.35 -23.69
C THR A 914 -5.06 13.13 -22.84
N SER A 915 -6.21 12.52 -22.53
CA SER A 915 -7.23 13.12 -21.65
C SER A 915 -6.68 13.44 -20.25
N SER A 916 -6.02 12.47 -19.59
CA SER A 916 -5.40 12.71 -18.28
C SER A 916 -4.29 13.76 -18.30
N SER A 917 -3.57 13.94 -19.41
CA SER A 917 -2.53 14.97 -19.54
C SER A 917 -3.16 16.37 -19.56
N LEU A 918 -4.24 16.53 -20.32
CA LEU A 918 -4.98 17.78 -20.41
C LEU A 918 -5.79 18.07 -19.12
N GLU A 919 -6.13 17.04 -18.34
CA GLU A 919 -6.65 17.17 -16.97
C GLU A 919 -5.58 17.71 -16.00
N VAL A 920 -4.34 17.19 -16.04
CA VAL A 920 -3.20 17.73 -15.28
C VAL A 920 -2.90 19.16 -15.69
N LEU A 921 -2.85 19.45 -16.99
CA LEU A 921 -2.56 20.78 -17.51
C LEU A 921 -3.58 21.82 -17.05
N ALA A 922 -4.89 21.52 -17.12
CA ALA A 922 -5.92 22.40 -16.58
C ALA A 922 -5.77 22.59 -15.05
N SER A 923 -5.46 21.52 -14.33
CA SER A 923 -5.25 21.53 -12.87
C SER A 923 -4.05 22.38 -12.42
N LEU A 924 -2.98 22.46 -13.23
CA LEU A 924 -1.81 23.32 -13.02
C LEU A 924 -2.03 24.76 -13.52
N SER A 925 -2.90 24.96 -14.50
CA SER A 925 -3.16 26.27 -15.12
C SER A 925 -3.97 27.21 -14.23
N PHE A 926 -4.94 26.67 -13.49
CA PHE A 926 -5.82 27.43 -12.62
C PHE A 926 -5.29 27.48 -11.17
N ASP A 927 -5.48 28.62 -10.51
CA ASP A 927 -5.55 28.69 -9.04
C ASP A 927 -6.79 27.94 -8.51
N ASP A 928 -6.88 27.74 -7.20
CA ASP A 928 -7.93 26.88 -6.61
C ASP A 928 -9.35 27.43 -6.81
N ALA A 929 -9.53 28.75 -6.81
CA ALA A 929 -10.82 29.39 -7.03
C ALA A 929 -11.22 29.31 -8.51
N GLY A 930 -10.30 29.61 -9.43
CA GLY A 930 -10.52 29.47 -10.87
C GLY A 930 -10.76 28.02 -11.30
N PHE A 931 -10.11 27.04 -10.66
CA PHE A 931 -10.33 25.63 -10.93
C PHE A 931 -11.74 25.20 -10.48
N ALA A 932 -12.14 25.60 -9.28
CA ALA A 932 -13.48 25.36 -8.75
C ALA A 932 -14.59 26.02 -9.60
N GLU A 933 -14.36 27.22 -10.14
CA GLU A 933 -15.31 27.90 -11.05
C GLU A 933 -15.44 27.18 -12.41
N ASN A 934 -14.32 26.79 -13.03
CA ASN A 934 -14.28 26.44 -14.46
C ASN A 934 -14.24 24.95 -14.76
N MET A 935 -13.72 24.13 -13.84
CA MET A 935 -13.53 22.69 -14.03
C MET A 935 -14.42 21.83 -13.13
N CYS A 936 -14.72 22.24 -11.89
CA CYS A 936 -15.54 21.45 -10.98
C CYS A 936 -17.04 21.56 -11.26
N VAL A 937 -17.76 20.44 -11.16
CA VAL A 937 -19.23 20.39 -11.16
C VAL A 937 -19.80 21.07 -9.91
N GLY A 938 -20.75 21.98 -10.12
CA GLY A 938 -21.39 22.74 -9.04
C GLY A 938 -22.36 21.92 -8.18
N ALA A 939 -22.83 22.51 -7.07
CA ALA A 939 -23.80 21.87 -6.17
C ALA A 939 -25.17 21.56 -6.82
N ASN A 940 -25.47 22.15 -7.98
CA ASN A 940 -26.62 21.83 -8.82
C ASN A 940 -26.44 20.55 -9.66
N GLY A 941 -25.24 19.95 -9.67
CA GLY A 941 -24.92 18.78 -10.48
C GLY A 941 -24.55 19.07 -11.93
N GLU A 942 -24.52 20.34 -12.36
CA GLU A 942 -24.14 20.71 -13.72
C GLU A 942 -22.65 21.06 -13.83
N ALA A 943 -22.03 20.61 -14.93
CA ALA A 943 -20.67 21.03 -15.28
C ALA A 943 -20.65 22.46 -15.84
N PRO A 944 -19.65 23.29 -15.50
CA PRO A 944 -19.43 24.60 -16.09
C PRO A 944 -19.36 24.55 -17.62
N GLN A 945 -19.71 25.66 -18.28
CA GLN A 945 -19.61 25.73 -19.74
C GLN A 945 -18.16 25.59 -20.22
N PHE A 946 -17.21 26.20 -19.49
CA PHE A 946 -15.78 26.04 -19.76
C PHE A 946 -15.35 24.56 -19.76
N TYR A 947 -15.71 23.79 -18.72
CA TYR A 947 -15.43 22.34 -18.67
C TYR A 947 -16.02 21.60 -19.88
N LYS A 948 -17.27 21.88 -20.27
CA LYS A 948 -17.93 21.22 -21.42
C LYS A 948 -17.17 21.48 -22.73
N ASP A 949 -16.77 22.73 -22.97
CA ASP A 949 -16.03 23.11 -24.18
C ASP A 949 -14.56 22.62 -24.14
N TYR A 950 -13.95 22.59 -22.94
CA TYR A 950 -12.61 22.04 -22.74
C TYR A 950 -12.57 20.52 -22.98
N VAL A 951 -13.53 19.75 -22.47
CA VAL A 951 -13.67 18.31 -22.77
C VAL A 951 -13.80 18.08 -24.28
N LYS A 952 -14.56 18.91 -24.99
CA LYS A 952 -14.66 18.85 -26.46
C LYS A 952 -13.34 19.18 -27.15
N GLN A 953 -12.55 20.12 -26.64
CA GLN A 953 -11.20 20.42 -27.13
C GLN A 953 -10.23 19.25 -26.86
N VAL A 954 -10.35 18.56 -25.71
CA VAL A 954 -9.62 17.32 -25.38
C VAL A 954 -9.95 16.21 -26.38
N GLN A 955 -11.23 15.96 -26.68
CA GLN A 955 -11.67 14.97 -27.68
C GLN A 955 -11.08 15.25 -29.07
N LEU A 956 -11.08 16.51 -29.51
CA LEU A 956 -10.47 16.92 -30.78
C LEU A 956 -8.94 16.74 -30.80
N LYS A 957 -8.25 17.01 -29.67
CA LYS A 957 -6.80 16.81 -29.55
C LYS A 957 -6.41 15.33 -29.58
N ILE A 958 -7.22 14.45 -28.97
CA ILE A 958 -7.08 12.99 -29.08
C ILE A 958 -7.13 12.55 -30.54
N GLN A 959 -8.14 13.01 -31.28
CA GLN A 959 -8.32 12.67 -32.69
C GLN A 959 -7.18 13.23 -33.57
N ASP A 960 -6.71 14.45 -33.33
CA ASP A 960 -5.57 15.01 -34.07
C ASP A 960 -4.28 14.22 -33.86
N ASN A 961 -3.93 13.90 -32.60
CA ASN A 961 -2.73 13.12 -32.28
C ASN A 961 -2.80 11.69 -32.86
N ALA A 962 -3.95 11.00 -32.75
CA ALA A 962 -4.15 9.67 -33.32
C ALA A 962 -4.05 9.67 -34.86
N ARG A 963 -4.66 10.67 -35.51
CA ARG A 963 -4.60 10.88 -36.96
C ARG A 963 -3.17 11.11 -37.46
N LEU A 964 -2.38 11.93 -36.76
CA LEU A 964 -1.02 12.26 -37.17
C LEU A 964 -0.09 11.05 -37.09
N GLU A 965 -0.17 10.25 -36.04
CA GLU A 965 0.58 9.00 -35.96
C GLU A 965 0.09 7.96 -36.98
N PHE A 966 -1.22 7.85 -37.21
CA PHE A 966 -1.76 6.99 -38.28
C PHE A 966 -1.18 7.36 -39.65
N GLU A 967 -1.21 8.64 -40.02
CA GLU A 967 -0.70 9.10 -41.32
C GLU A 967 0.83 8.95 -41.45
N ALA A 968 1.57 9.13 -40.35
CA ALA A 968 3.01 8.88 -40.31
C ALA A 968 3.36 7.39 -40.49
N ILE A 969 2.75 6.49 -39.70
CA ILE A 969 2.96 5.04 -39.81
C ILE A 969 2.51 4.53 -41.18
N TRP A 970 1.41 5.04 -41.73
CA TRP A 970 0.93 4.65 -43.06
C TRP A 970 1.94 5.01 -44.15
N ARG A 971 2.38 6.28 -44.18
CA ARG A 971 3.37 6.77 -45.15
C ARG A 971 4.70 6.00 -45.04
N GLU A 972 5.24 5.88 -43.84
CA GLU A 972 6.54 5.22 -43.62
C GLU A 972 6.46 3.70 -43.92
N ASN A 973 5.29 3.05 -43.77
CA ASN A 973 5.07 1.68 -44.24
C ASN A 973 5.05 1.57 -45.78
N GLU A 974 4.39 2.51 -46.48
CA GLU A 974 4.38 2.55 -47.95
C GLU A 974 5.77 2.83 -48.53
N GLU A 975 6.56 3.69 -47.86
CA GLU A 975 7.90 4.09 -48.29
C GLU A 975 8.98 3.03 -48.00
N THR A 976 8.91 2.31 -46.88
CA THR A 976 10.00 1.40 -46.45
C THR A 976 9.62 -0.08 -46.34
N GLY A 977 8.33 -0.43 -46.44
CA GLY A 977 7.84 -1.81 -46.25
C GLY A 977 8.01 -2.38 -44.82
N ILE A 978 8.40 -1.57 -43.83
CA ILE A 978 8.60 -2.01 -42.45
C ILE A 978 7.23 -2.16 -41.77
N ALA A 979 7.05 -3.25 -41.00
CA ALA A 979 5.83 -3.54 -40.25
C ALA A 979 5.38 -2.36 -39.36
N ARG A 980 4.09 -2.01 -39.40
CA ARG A 980 3.45 -0.92 -38.64
C ARG A 980 3.67 -1.06 -37.14
N SER A 981 3.68 -2.29 -36.63
CA SER A 981 3.98 -2.55 -35.21
C SER A 981 5.43 -2.21 -34.82
N ILE A 982 6.39 -2.27 -35.75
CA ILE A 982 7.78 -1.81 -35.55
C ILE A 982 7.86 -0.28 -35.74
N LEU A 983 7.20 0.28 -36.76
CA LEU A 983 7.19 1.72 -37.02
C LEU A 983 6.61 2.50 -35.83
N SER A 984 5.53 2.00 -35.22
CA SER A 984 4.98 2.52 -33.95
C SER A 984 6.05 2.65 -32.86
N ASP A 985 6.88 1.63 -32.65
CA ASP A 985 7.93 1.69 -31.63
C ASP A 985 9.09 2.62 -32.05
N LYS A 986 9.47 2.62 -33.33
CA LYS A 986 10.49 3.54 -33.89
C LYS A 986 10.11 5.00 -33.73
N LEU A 987 8.88 5.38 -34.11
CA LEU A 987 8.36 6.75 -33.93
C LEU A 987 8.30 7.12 -32.44
N SER A 988 7.89 6.18 -31.57
CA SER A 988 7.87 6.39 -30.12
C SER A 988 9.26 6.72 -29.56
N VAL A 989 10.30 5.99 -29.99
CA VAL A 989 11.69 6.27 -29.61
C VAL A 989 12.18 7.58 -30.23
N ALA A 990 12.00 7.79 -31.54
CA ALA A 990 12.44 9.00 -32.22
C ALA A 990 11.85 10.29 -31.63
N ILE A 991 10.58 10.28 -31.20
CA ILE A 991 9.95 11.41 -30.51
C ILE A 991 10.55 11.60 -29.12
N THR A 992 10.58 10.56 -28.28
CA THR A 992 11.03 10.68 -26.88
C THR A 992 12.53 11.00 -26.76
N ASP A 993 13.36 10.45 -27.64
CA ASP A 993 14.79 10.75 -27.72
C ASP A 993 15.08 12.17 -28.26
N LEU A 994 14.14 12.79 -28.99
CA LEU A 994 14.29 14.17 -29.50
C LEU A 994 13.71 15.19 -28.51
N ASP A 995 12.56 14.92 -27.91
CA ASP A 995 11.95 15.69 -26.83
C ASP A 995 12.96 15.97 -25.71
N GLU A 996 13.60 14.92 -25.18
CA GLU A 996 14.62 15.03 -24.14
C GLU A 996 15.81 15.93 -24.53
N LYS A 997 16.19 15.94 -25.81
CA LYS A 997 17.26 16.84 -26.32
C LYS A 997 16.77 18.28 -26.46
N LEU A 998 15.51 18.49 -26.85
CA LEU A 998 14.92 19.82 -27.02
C LEU A 998 14.64 20.52 -25.68
N GLN A 999 14.22 19.78 -24.65
CA GLN A 999 14.04 20.28 -23.27
C GLN A 999 15.29 20.95 -22.70
N HIS A 1000 16.48 20.51 -23.14
CA HIS A 1000 17.80 20.94 -22.68
C HIS A 1000 18.57 21.76 -23.75
N SER A 1001 17.87 22.30 -24.75
CA SER A 1001 18.50 23.05 -25.86
C SER A 1001 18.26 24.57 -25.78
N ASP A 1002 19.22 25.33 -26.31
CA ASP A 1002 19.21 26.80 -26.43
C ASP A 1002 17.94 27.37 -27.11
N LEU A 1003 17.18 26.53 -27.83
CA LEU A 1003 15.88 26.89 -28.41
C LEU A 1003 14.83 27.26 -27.35
N TRP A 1004 14.95 26.73 -26.13
CA TRP A 1004 14.11 27.10 -24.99
C TRP A 1004 14.46 28.49 -24.44
N ASP A 1005 15.74 28.85 -24.43
CA ASP A 1005 16.23 30.11 -23.87
C ASP A 1005 15.93 31.30 -24.82
N ASN A 1006 15.74 31.03 -26.10
CA ASN A 1006 15.16 31.98 -27.05
C ASN A 1006 13.67 32.20 -26.76
N GLU A 1007 13.36 33.24 -25.99
CA GLU A 1007 12.00 33.57 -25.57
C GLU A 1007 10.98 33.65 -26.72
N LYS A 1008 11.36 34.16 -27.90
CA LYS A 1008 10.43 34.26 -29.05
C LYS A 1008 10.01 32.88 -29.55
N ILE A 1009 10.95 31.94 -29.63
CA ILE A 1009 10.68 30.54 -30.00
C ILE A 1009 9.84 29.88 -28.92
N ARG A 1010 10.25 30.00 -27.65
CA ARG A 1010 9.54 29.45 -26.48
C ARG A 1010 8.07 29.89 -26.45
N ARG A 1011 7.79 31.20 -26.54
CA ARG A 1011 6.42 31.74 -26.49
C ARG A 1011 5.56 31.27 -27.67
N SER A 1012 6.10 31.30 -28.89
CA SER A 1012 5.39 30.80 -30.08
C SER A 1012 5.05 29.31 -29.99
N VAL A 1013 6.00 28.47 -29.56
CA VAL A 1013 5.76 27.03 -29.43
C VAL A 1013 4.76 26.72 -28.33
N LEU A 1014 4.81 27.43 -27.19
CA LEU A 1014 3.82 27.27 -26.12
C LEU A 1014 2.43 27.75 -26.54
N GLN A 1015 2.30 28.80 -27.36
CA GLN A 1015 1.02 29.24 -27.93
C GLN A 1015 0.38 28.19 -28.85
N ASP A 1016 1.18 27.45 -29.64
CA ASP A 1016 0.65 26.38 -30.51
C ASP A 1016 0.42 25.05 -29.78
N ALA A 1017 1.07 24.85 -28.63
CA ALA A 1017 1.03 23.61 -27.86
C ALA A 1017 -0.08 23.60 -26.79
N LEU A 1018 -0.34 24.75 -26.15
CA LEU A 1018 -1.32 24.89 -25.09
C LEU A 1018 -2.76 24.95 -25.66
N PRO A 1019 -3.78 24.41 -24.95
CA PRO A 1019 -5.18 24.50 -25.36
C PRO A 1019 -5.66 25.96 -25.45
N ALA A 1020 -6.28 26.33 -26.58
CA ALA A 1020 -6.72 27.71 -26.83
C ALA A 1020 -7.66 28.26 -25.74
N LEU A 1021 -8.54 27.43 -25.18
CA LEU A 1021 -9.45 27.86 -24.10
C LEU A 1021 -8.70 28.27 -22.82
N LEU A 1022 -7.57 27.64 -22.50
CA LEU A 1022 -6.73 28.04 -21.37
C LEU A 1022 -5.97 29.33 -21.69
N LEU A 1023 -5.46 29.48 -22.92
CA LEU A 1023 -4.82 30.72 -23.37
C LEU A 1023 -5.78 31.91 -23.33
N GLU A 1024 -7.03 31.73 -23.76
CA GLU A 1024 -8.10 32.74 -23.75
C GLU A 1024 -8.60 33.09 -22.34
N LYS A 1025 -8.78 32.10 -21.45
CA LYS A 1025 -9.30 32.31 -20.07
C LYS A 1025 -8.24 32.82 -19.09
N ILE A 1026 -6.96 32.50 -19.29
CA ILE A 1026 -5.89 32.69 -18.27
C ILE A 1026 -4.73 33.56 -18.76
N GLY A 1027 -4.41 33.54 -20.06
CA GLY A 1027 -3.29 34.28 -20.67
C GLY A 1027 -1.94 33.58 -20.52
N LEU A 1028 -1.11 33.66 -21.57
CA LEU A 1028 0.17 32.91 -21.66
C LEU A 1028 1.13 33.21 -20.50
N ASP A 1029 1.32 34.48 -20.14
CA ASP A 1029 2.26 34.88 -19.08
C ASP A 1029 1.85 34.34 -17.71
N THR A 1030 0.55 34.33 -17.41
CA THR A 1030 -0.03 33.72 -16.20
C THR A 1030 0.20 32.20 -16.19
N LEU A 1031 -0.02 31.52 -17.33
CA LEU A 1031 0.22 30.08 -17.48
C LEU A 1031 1.70 29.74 -17.28
N MET A 1032 2.61 30.52 -17.89
CA MET A 1032 4.06 30.38 -17.75
C MET A 1032 4.57 30.65 -16.32
N THR A 1033 3.78 31.35 -15.50
CA THR A 1033 4.09 31.62 -14.07
C THR A 1033 3.56 30.53 -13.13
N ARG A 1034 2.47 29.84 -13.51
CA ARG A 1034 1.78 28.85 -12.67
C ARG A 1034 2.24 27.41 -12.92
N ILE A 1035 2.53 27.06 -14.16
CA ILE A 1035 2.96 25.72 -14.55
C ILE A 1035 4.47 25.60 -14.29
N PRO A 1036 4.97 24.56 -13.61
CA PRO A 1036 6.40 24.39 -13.34
C PRO A 1036 7.27 24.42 -14.61
N GLU A 1037 8.46 25.03 -14.54
CA GLU A 1037 9.32 25.20 -15.73
C GLU A 1037 9.68 23.86 -16.39
N SER A 1038 9.95 22.81 -15.59
CA SER A 1038 10.20 21.46 -16.09
C SER A 1038 9.02 20.91 -16.91
N TYR A 1039 7.77 21.16 -16.47
CA TYR A 1039 6.58 20.76 -17.22
C TYR A 1039 6.40 21.58 -18.50
N LEU A 1040 6.68 22.89 -18.47
CA LEU A 1040 6.66 23.74 -19.67
C LEU A 1040 7.75 23.36 -20.69
N ARG A 1041 8.96 23.01 -20.23
CA ARG A 1041 10.03 22.45 -21.07
C ARG A 1041 9.58 21.15 -21.74
N SER A 1042 8.93 20.25 -21.00
CA SER A 1042 8.37 19.01 -21.57
C SER A 1042 7.26 19.27 -22.59
N ILE A 1043 6.39 20.27 -22.38
CA ILE A 1043 5.38 20.67 -23.40
C ILE A 1043 6.09 21.13 -24.69
N PHE A 1044 7.11 21.99 -24.55
CA PHE A 1044 7.89 22.54 -25.65
C PHE A 1044 8.62 21.46 -26.46
N GLY A 1045 9.36 20.59 -25.77
CA GLY A 1045 10.11 19.49 -26.39
C GLY A 1045 9.19 18.49 -27.08
N CYS A 1046 8.17 18.00 -26.39
CA CYS A 1046 7.25 16.99 -26.92
C CYS A 1046 6.43 17.52 -28.11
N TYR A 1047 5.97 18.78 -28.06
CA TYR A 1047 5.25 19.38 -29.18
C TYR A 1047 6.13 19.47 -30.44
N LEU A 1048 7.35 20.00 -30.31
CA LEU A 1048 8.27 20.11 -31.45
C LEU A 1048 8.67 18.73 -31.98
N ALA A 1049 9.03 17.79 -31.09
CA ALA A 1049 9.48 16.46 -31.45
C ALA A 1049 8.39 15.65 -32.17
N SER A 1050 7.18 15.59 -31.62
CA SER A 1050 6.04 14.86 -32.22
C SER A 1050 5.66 15.45 -33.59
N ARG A 1051 5.53 16.77 -33.71
CA ARG A 1051 5.13 17.43 -34.97
C ARG A 1051 6.21 17.29 -36.05
N PHE A 1052 7.49 17.32 -35.67
CA PHE A 1052 8.60 17.05 -36.59
C PHE A 1052 8.64 15.58 -37.05
N VAL A 1053 8.63 14.62 -36.12
CA VAL A 1053 8.76 13.18 -36.44
C VAL A 1053 7.55 12.68 -37.24
N TYR A 1054 6.32 13.11 -36.93
CA TYR A 1054 5.15 12.74 -37.75
C TYR A 1054 5.20 13.34 -39.16
N GLN A 1055 5.84 14.50 -39.35
CA GLN A 1055 6.04 15.10 -40.67
C GLN A 1055 7.18 14.44 -41.47
N PHE A 1056 8.32 14.11 -40.85
CA PHE A 1056 9.55 13.69 -41.55
C PHE A 1056 9.97 12.22 -41.33
N GLY A 1057 9.22 11.44 -40.55
CA GLY A 1057 9.49 10.02 -40.28
C GLY A 1057 10.40 9.78 -39.07
N SER A 1058 10.68 8.51 -38.79
CA SER A 1058 11.41 8.03 -37.61
C SER A 1058 12.94 8.14 -37.69
N SER A 1059 13.49 8.54 -38.85
CA SER A 1059 14.94 8.75 -39.05
C SER A 1059 15.23 9.94 -39.98
N PRO A 1060 14.80 11.16 -39.62
CA PRO A 1060 14.93 12.34 -40.47
C PRO A 1060 16.35 12.91 -40.42
N SER A 1061 16.75 13.66 -41.45
CA SER A 1061 18.06 14.31 -41.49
C SER A 1061 18.13 15.53 -40.56
N GLN A 1062 19.33 15.89 -40.09
CA GLN A 1062 19.54 17.12 -39.31
C GLN A 1062 19.13 18.38 -40.09
N PHE A 1063 19.32 18.37 -41.42
CA PHE A 1063 18.85 19.44 -42.31
C PHE A 1063 17.32 19.55 -42.35
N ALA A 1064 16.58 18.43 -42.26
CA ALA A 1064 15.11 18.49 -42.19
C ALA A 1064 14.62 19.20 -40.92
N PHE A 1065 15.33 19.04 -39.79
CA PHE A 1065 15.00 19.78 -38.56
C PHE A 1065 15.31 21.29 -38.71
N TYR A 1066 16.41 21.64 -39.37
CA TYR A 1066 16.71 23.03 -39.72
C TYR A 1066 15.64 23.64 -40.64
N ASP A 1067 15.16 22.92 -41.66
CA ASP A 1067 14.10 23.39 -42.55
C ASP A 1067 12.75 23.54 -41.83
N PHE A 1068 12.42 22.62 -40.93
CA PHE A 1068 11.24 22.68 -40.06
C PHE A 1068 11.26 23.93 -39.17
N MET A 1069 12.37 24.15 -38.45
CA MET A 1069 12.53 25.31 -37.59
C MET A 1069 12.63 26.62 -38.40
N SER A 1070 13.26 26.62 -39.57
CA SER A 1070 13.33 27.82 -40.44
C SER A 1070 11.95 28.29 -40.91
N LYS A 1071 11.05 27.36 -41.24
CA LYS A 1071 9.65 27.67 -41.60
C LYS A 1071 8.90 28.28 -40.41
N ARG A 1072 9.09 27.76 -39.19
CA ARG A 1072 8.55 28.34 -37.95
C ARG A 1072 9.14 29.73 -37.66
N MET A 1073 10.45 29.92 -37.82
CA MET A 1073 11.10 31.22 -37.60
C MET A 1073 10.58 32.30 -38.56
N ALA A 1074 10.27 31.96 -39.81
CA ALA A 1074 9.63 32.87 -40.75
C ALA A 1074 8.20 33.28 -40.34
N GLN A 1075 7.49 32.44 -39.57
CA GLN A 1075 6.17 32.75 -39.01
C GLN A 1075 6.23 33.57 -37.70
N ILE A 1076 7.37 33.56 -37.01
CA ILE A 1076 7.60 34.33 -35.76
C ILE A 1076 8.11 35.77 -36.07
N GLY A 1077 8.63 35.99 -37.27
CA GLY A 1077 9.17 37.27 -37.73
C GLY A 1077 8.24 38.10 -38.63
N ALA A 1078 6.98 37.67 -38.81
CA ALA A 1078 5.98 38.28 -39.68
C ALA A 1078 4.75 38.74 -38.88
#